data_AF-A0A1B1A9Z5-F1
#
_entry.id   AF-A0A1B1A9Z5-F1
#
_cell.length_a   1.000
_cell.length_b   1.000
_cell.length_c   1.000
_cell.angle_alpha   90.00
_cell.angle_beta   90.00
_cell.angle_gamma   90.00
#
_symmetry.space_group_name_H-M   'P 1'
#
loop_
_entity.id
_entity.type
_entity.pdbx_description
1 polymer ?
#
loop_
_entity_poly.entity_id
_entity_poly.type
_entity_poly.pdbx_seq_one_letter_code
_entity_poly.pdbx_strand_id
1 'polypeptide(L)'
;MPASTTREIDGFCCLCRSRCGARFEVREDQLIAAKPAPDHPTGKALCLKGKAAPEIWGNPDRLLYPQRRTTPKSDPNPGWERVTWEQALQDIAQRLEAIKTRDGAEAVGFGVTTPSGTPMSDSIEWVERFIRLFGSPNTVYATEICNWHKDHAHKFTYGSGILYPDYENADAILLWGFNPSAVWLDQATQIAAARARGAKILSVDPRRAGYAQGADHWLRVLPGRDGPLAMCLAQILISRQAYDADFLRRWSNASLLVKDETGAFLREEEVTGVVGGGRYVAADAAGGLVFYDPKSRSFDADHQGLQLRTKMEVETVFGPVACRTAFVRYEEACAPWTVARTAAETGIAAEDILRAAETLIAAKRVAYYCWSGVGQHREATQTDRAIALLMALKGGYDRRGGNVAYEKHPMHAVTDFNQFPEGQIEKALGYPARPLGPPSQGWVTARDLYVAILEGEPYRVRALVGFGANMSVSQGDTDMAVAALQALEFHVQIDSVETPTARFADYLLPANTPWEREALRNGFDVSQSAESLVQLRPAVVPSAGESRSDTEIVFDLACRLGLGDAFFDGDIDAARDWQLQPSGLRLADLRANPKGISRPLTYREAKFAEQVDTGLRGFQTPTGLVEIYSERLLNHWYEPVPRFQSEVQGEDHHAYPLRLTTAKNGYFCHSQHRNVVSLRKRMRQPQVWVHPDTAQAQGLEDGDWAELVSPHGTARMQVIFDTDLHPDVAVGSYGWWQANAPLGLGGYDPFSGKGANYNRLISAAQCDPISGSAPHRSTRCALRPLAGSGSVKPAWQGFREAVVTEVEEVARGCTRVGFAIVGMARLPDFLPGQHITLRAQIAGQDAPVVRCYSLVGAAVDPERERYQITVRHVPAPADRADLPGGVMSGFINTALTRGTRVALKAPSGRFTLPIAMERPLVMVAGGIGITPFLSYLETAAALGLSHPLRLIYANRNSAGHAYRHRLEHLQKQLPNLQLVDIYSEPLPVDRIGATHDKGGFVTAGDILRDWAGQVPEVYQCGPPAMMAAVERALAQAGHPKEHLHKEAFVSPVADRPLPEGPFEVQFAKSGKTLRWTRAAGSLLDLAEREGLALASGCRAGQCESCRLRVIDGRTMHRTELAFEEAEHCLACQAVPLSDVVIDA
;
A
#
# COMPACT_ATOMS: atom_id res chain seq x y z
N MET A 1 0.01 -29.58 -33.12
CA MET A 1 0.07 -28.13 -32.81
C MET A 1 1.51 -27.81 -32.45
N PRO A 2 2.16 -26.79 -33.06
CA PRO A 2 3.51 -26.39 -32.66
C PRO A 2 3.49 -25.97 -31.18
N ALA A 3 4.53 -26.35 -30.43
CA ALA A 3 4.64 -26.00 -29.01
C ALA A 3 4.67 -24.47 -28.86
N SER A 4 3.78 -23.89 -28.06
CA SER A 4 3.73 -22.43 -27.89
C SER A 4 5.00 -21.94 -27.19
N THR A 5 5.70 -21.00 -27.84
CA THR A 5 6.95 -20.43 -27.34
C THR A 5 6.64 -19.38 -26.27
N THR A 6 7.13 -19.61 -25.05
CA THR A 6 7.09 -18.60 -23.98
C THR A 6 8.30 -17.68 -24.15
N ARG A 7 8.07 -16.36 -24.15
CA ARG A 7 9.12 -15.33 -24.23
C ARG A 7 9.31 -14.67 -22.85
N GLU A 8 10.56 -14.42 -22.48
CA GLU A 8 10.91 -13.62 -21.30
C GLU A 8 11.31 -12.21 -21.74
N ILE A 9 10.71 -11.18 -21.15
CA ILE A 9 10.95 -9.76 -21.45
C ILE A 9 11.40 -9.05 -20.18
N ASP A 10 12.60 -8.47 -20.19
CA ASP A 10 13.10 -7.65 -19.09
C ASP A 10 12.50 -6.24 -19.11
N GLY A 11 12.23 -5.69 -17.93
CA GLY A 11 11.74 -4.34 -17.73
C GLY A 11 11.67 -3.98 -16.24
N PHE A 12 10.73 -3.12 -15.87
CA PHE A 12 10.47 -2.78 -14.47
C PHE A 12 8.98 -2.55 -14.20
N CYS A 13 8.55 -2.87 -12.97
CA CYS A 13 7.19 -2.64 -12.50
C CYS A 13 7.00 -1.17 -12.08
N CYS A 14 6.06 -0.44 -12.69
CA CYS A 14 5.76 0.96 -12.34
C CYS A 14 4.45 1.14 -11.53
N LEU A 15 3.97 0.09 -10.86
CA LEU A 15 2.81 0.24 -9.95
C LEU A 15 3.12 1.14 -8.73
N CYS A 16 4.40 1.45 -8.46
CA CYS A 16 4.80 2.41 -7.42
C CYS A 16 6.20 2.99 -7.67
N ARG A 17 6.60 3.97 -6.85
CA ARG A 17 7.88 4.68 -6.93
C ARG A 17 9.13 3.79 -6.86
N SER A 18 9.03 2.58 -6.29
CA SER A 18 10.18 1.67 -6.14
C SER A 18 10.73 1.15 -7.48
N ARG A 19 9.93 1.15 -8.56
CA ARG A 19 10.31 0.73 -9.91
C ARG A 19 11.18 -0.54 -9.95
N CYS A 20 10.69 -1.60 -9.29
CA CYS A 20 11.45 -2.84 -9.15
C CYS A 20 11.70 -3.46 -10.53
N GLY A 21 12.96 -3.78 -10.81
CA GLY A 21 13.35 -4.54 -11.99
C GLY A 21 12.62 -5.89 -12.03
N ALA A 22 12.01 -6.21 -13.17
CA ALA A 22 11.15 -7.37 -13.31
C ALA A 22 11.35 -8.03 -14.67
N ARG A 23 11.22 -9.36 -14.69
CA ARG A 23 11.15 -10.17 -15.89
C ARG A 23 9.73 -10.68 -16.08
N PHE A 24 9.17 -10.43 -17.25
CA PHE A 24 7.81 -10.79 -17.60
C PHE A 24 7.81 -12.00 -18.53
N GLU A 25 7.01 -13.01 -18.20
CA GLU A 25 6.80 -14.19 -19.04
C GLU A 25 5.53 -14.01 -19.86
N VAL A 26 5.67 -14.12 -21.18
CA VAL A 26 4.56 -13.95 -22.12
C VAL A 26 4.42 -15.19 -22.98
N ARG A 27 3.20 -15.67 -23.17
CA ARG A 27 2.87 -16.80 -24.04
C ARG A 27 1.67 -16.40 -24.87
N GLU A 28 1.79 -16.49 -26.21
CA GLU A 28 0.69 -16.14 -27.13
C GLU A 28 0.10 -14.74 -26.82
N ASP A 29 1.00 -13.76 -26.61
CA ASP A 29 0.67 -12.37 -26.24
C ASP A 29 -0.12 -12.19 -24.92
N GLN A 30 -0.20 -13.22 -24.08
CA GLN A 30 -0.72 -13.12 -22.73
C GLN A 30 0.39 -13.02 -21.70
N LEU A 31 0.25 -12.08 -20.75
CA LEU A 31 1.16 -11.94 -19.61
C LEU A 31 0.86 -13.06 -18.59
N ILE A 32 1.79 -14.01 -18.44
CA ILE A 32 1.61 -15.21 -17.61
C ILE A 32 2.20 -15.04 -16.20
N ALA A 33 3.34 -14.35 -16.10
CA ALA A 33 4.01 -14.13 -14.82
C ALA A 33 4.89 -12.87 -14.81
N ALA A 34 5.14 -12.35 -13.60
CA ALA A 34 6.17 -11.34 -13.35
C ALA A 34 7.08 -11.81 -12.21
N LYS A 35 8.39 -11.83 -12.47
CA LYS A 35 9.44 -12.29 -11.54
C LYS A 35 10.43 -11.17 -11.26
N PRO A 36 11.12 -11.16 -10.10
CA PRO A 36 12.24 -10.25 -9.89
C PRO A 36 13.33 -10.46 -10.96
N ALA A 37 14.01 -9.39 -11.36
CA ALA A 37 15.18 -9.42 -12.24
C ALA A 37 16.45 -9.01 -11.47
N PRO A 38 17.17 -9.93 -10.80
CA PRO A 38 18.24 -9.58 -9.87
C PRO A 38 19.44 -8.84 -10.47
N ASP A 39 19.61 -8.89 -11.79
CA ASP A 39 20.61 -8.14 -12.55
C ASP A 39 20.27 -6.65 -12.71
N HIS A 40 19.00 -6.27 -12.51
CA HIS A 40 18.57 -4.88 -12.48
C HIS A 40 18.88 -4.24 -11.10
N PRO A 41 19.32 -2.95 -11.03
CA PRO A 41 19.70 -2.30 -9.77
C PRO A 41 18.65 -2.38 -8.64
N THR A 42 17.37 -2.31 -9.01
CA THR A 42 16.20 -2.40 -8.10
C THR A 42 15.47 -3.75 -8.16
N GLY A 43 16.05 -4.77 -8.80
CA GLY A 43 15.35 -6.01 -9.16
C GLY A 43 15.59 -7.21 -8.22
N LYS A 44 16.24 -7.00 -7.07
CA LYS A 44 16.48 -8.06 -6.06
C LYS A 44 15.19 -8.70 -5.55
N ALA A 45 14.07 -7.97 -5.54
CA ALA A 45 12.79 -8.44 -5.05
C ALA A 45 11.62 -7.79 -5.80
N LEU A 46 10.48 -8.48 -5.82
CA LEU A 46 9.22 -8.01 -6.38
C LEU A 46 8.08 -8.28 -5.39
N CYS A 47 7.28 -7.25 -5.09
CA CYS A 47 6.16 -7.35 -4.16
C CYS A 47 4.95 -8.09 -4.75
N LEU A 48 3.97 -8.44 -3.91
CA LEU A 48 2.74 -9.14 -4.33
C LEU A 48 1.98 -8.39 -5.44
N LYS A 49 1.89 -7.05 -5.37
CA LYS A 49 1.26 -6.24 -6.42
C LYS A 49 1.95 -6.42 -7.77
N GLY A 50 3.28 -6.42 -7.77
CA GLY A 50 4.07 -6.64 -8.98
C GLY A 50 3.92 -8.06 -9.53
N LYS A 51 3.87 -9.06 -8.64
CA LYS A 51 3.62 -10.46 -9.02
C LYS A 51 2.20 -10.70 -9.56
N ALA A 52 1.23 -9.90 -9.13
CA ALA A 52 -0.15 -9.94 -9.60
C ALA A 52 -0.36 -9.22 -10.96
N ALA A 53 0.72 -8.86 -11.67
CA ALA A 53 0.64 -8.24 -12.99
C ALA A 53 -0.26 -8.98 -13.99
N PRO A 54 -0.21 -10.33 -14.12
CA PRO A 54 -1.15 -11.08 -14.95
C PRO A 54 -2.62 -10.82 -14.60
N GLU A 55 -2.98 -10.88 -13.32
CA GLU A 55 -4.36 -10.67 -12.85
C GLU A 55 -4.81 -9.21 -13.03
N ILE A 56 -3.91 -8.24 -12.89
CA ILE A 56 -4.22 -6.82 -13.12
C ILE A 56 -4.47 -6.57 -14.61
N TRP A 57 -3.62 -7.14 -15.48
CA TRP A 57 -3.77 -6.99 -16.93
C TRP A 57 -5.01 -7.72 -17.48
N GLY A 58 -5.25 -8.94 -17.01
CA GLY A 58 -6.40 -9.78 -17.39
C GLY A 58 -7.69 -9.47 -16.61
N ASN A 59 -7.72 -8.37 -15.87
CA ASN A 59 -8.86 -7.99 -15.05
C ASN A 59 -10.14 -7.82 -15.91
N PRO A 60 -11.25 -8.53 -15.61
CA PRO A 60 -12.48 -8.46 -16.39
C PRO A 60 -13.20 -7.11 -16.31
N ASP A 61 -12.93 -6.30 -15.28
CA ASP A 61 -13.53 -4.97 -15.11
C ASP A 61 -12.85 -3.90 -15.99
N ARG A 62 -11.85 -4.28 -16.82
CA ARG A 62 -11.08 -3.33 -17.61
C ARG A 62 -11.95 -2.62 -18.64
N LEU A 63 -11.77 -1.30 -18.69
CA LEU A 63 -12.30 -0.47 -19.75
C LEU A 63 -11.44 -0.62 -21.00
N LEU A 64 -12.08 -1.00 -22.11
CA LEU A 64 -11.39 -1.30 -23.38
C LEU A 64 -11.76 -0.36 -24.52
N TYR A 65 -12.81 0.45 -24.36
CA TYR A 65 -13.34 1.32 -25.41
C TYR A 65 -13.79 2.67 -24.83
N PRO A 66 -13.67 3.78 -25.58
CA PRO A 66 -14.26 5.06 -25.20
C PRO A 66 -15.78 4.96 -25.01
N GLN A 67 -16.27 5.57 -23.94
CA GLN A 67 -17.69 5.58 -23.60
C GLN A 67 -18.19 7.00 -23.33
N ARG A 68 -19.44 7.25 -23.69
CA ARG A 68 -20.18 8.49 -23.43
C ARG A 68 -21.39 8.19 -22.56
N ARG A 69 -21.62 9.00 -21.54
CA ARG A 69 -22.78 8.91 -20.65
C ARG A 69 -24.05 9.36 -21.39
N THR A 70 -25.17 8.67 -21.13
CA THR A 70 -26.48 8.99 -21.76
C THR A 70 -27.54 9.45 -20.75
N THR A 71 -27.25 9.36 -19.46
CA THR A 71 -28.15 9.76 -18.36
C THR A 71 -27.59 10.95 -17.57
N PRO A 72 -28.41 11.70 -16.82
CA PRO A 72 -27.92 12.80 -15.96
C PRO A 72 -26.92 12.32 -14.91
N LYS A 73 -25.93 13.16 -14.53
CA LYS A 73 -24.88 12.83 -13.53
C LYS A 73 -25.41 12.42 -12.14
N SER A 74 -26.65 12.76 -11.82
CA SER A 74 -27.35 12.33 -10.61
C SER A 74 -27.86 10.89 -10.67
N ASP A 75 -27.97 10.30 -11.86
CA ASP A 75 -28.39 8.91 -12.04
C ASP A 75 -27.24 7.95 -11.64
N PRO A 76 -27.49 6.99 -10.73
CA PRO A 76 -26.49 6.01 -10.31
C PRO A 76 -26.01 5.10 -11.45
N ASN A 77 -26.76 4.97 -12.54
CA ASN A 77 -26.35 4.26 -13.74
C ASN A 77 -25.99 5.27 -14.86
N PRO A 78 -24.72 5.36 -15.29
CA PRO A 78 -24.31 6.28 -16.35
C PRO A 78 -24.91 6.01 -17.73
N GLY A 79 -25.44 4.80 -17.97
CA GLY A 79 -25.97 4.41 -19.28
C GLY A 79 -24.91 4.53 -20.38
N TRP A 80 -23.70 4.01 -20.14
CA TRP A 80 -22.57 4.14 -21.05
C TRP A 80 -22.89 3.65 -22.47
N GLU A 81 -22.67 4.52 -23.45
CA GLU A 81 -22.72 4.24 -24.88
C GLU A 81 -21.28 4.23 -25.43
N ARG A 82 -20.89 3.16 -26.14
CA ARG A 82 -19.57 3.12 -26.79
C ARG A 82 -19.52 4.14 -27.94
N VAL A 83 -18.43 4.89 -28.00
CA VAL A 83 -18.12 5.85 -29.07
C VAL A 83 -16.72 5.59 -29.63
N THR A 84 -16.40 6.17 -30.79
CA THR A 84 -15.03 6.08 -31.32
C THR A 84 -14.11 7.09 -30.65
N TRP A 85 -12.79 6.83 -30.66
CA TRP A 85 -11.78 7.79 -30.21
C TRP A 85 -11.88 9.15 -30.92
N GLU A 86 -12.10 9.13 -32.24
CA GLU A 86 -12.23 10.34 -33.05
C GLU A 86 -13.42 11.20 -32.58
N GLN A 87 -14.59 10.58 -32.41
CA GLN A 87 -15.78 11.27 -31.91
C GLN A 87 -15.59 11.83 -30.50
N ALA A 88 -14.99 11.02 -29.61
CA ALA A 88 -14.77 11.43 -28.23
C ALA A 88 -13.79 12.60 -28.14
N LEU A 89 -12.60 12.48 -28.73
CA LEU A 89 -11.56 13.52 -28.62
C LEU A 89 -11.95 14.81 -29.35
N GLN A 90 -12.69 14.72 -30.45
CA GLN A 90 -13.20 15.90 -31.15
C GLN A 90 -14.20 16.68 -30.29
N ASP A 91 -15.20 16.02 -29.69
CA ASP A 91 -16.19 16.69 -28.82
C ASP A 91 -15.52 17.23 -27.54
N ILE A 92 -14.60 16.45 -26.94
CA ILE A 92 -13.84 16.89 -25.77
C ILE A 92 -13.04 18.16 -26.08
N ALA A 93 -12.27 18.18 -27.17
CA ALA A 93 -11.48 19.35 -27.56
C ALA A 93 -12.37 20.58 -27.79
N GLN A 94 -13.48 20.42 -28.52
CA GLN A 94 -14.43 21.51 -28.79
C GLN A 94 -15.04 22.10 -27.51
N ARG A 95 -15.43 21.25 -26.55
CA ARG A 95 -16.01 21.71 -25.28
C ARG A 95 -14.99 22.37 -24.38
N LEU A 96 -13.78 21.82 -24.29
CA LEU A 96 -12.70 22.43 -23.51
C LEU A 96 -12.32 23.81 -24.08
N GLU A 97 -12.23 23.94 -25.40
CA GLU A 97 -11.93 25.22 -26.06
C GLU A 97 -13.08 26.23 -25.87
N ALA A 98 -14.34 25.78 -25.95
CA ALA A 98 -15.50 26.63 -25.70
C ALA A 98 -15.51 27.17 -24.26
N ILE A 99 -15.22 26.32 -23.27
CA ILE A 99 -15.14 26.74 -21.86
C ILE A 99 -13.96 27.69 -21.65
N LYS A 100 -12.78 27.37 -22.19
CA LYS A 100 -11.59 28.22 -22.11
C LYS A 100 -11.84 29.60 -22.71
N THR A 101 -12.51 29.66 -23.86
CA THR A 101 -12.85 30.93 -24.53
C THR A 101 -13.88 31.74 -23.73
N ARG A 102 -14.86 31.07 -23.12
CA ARG A 102 -15.96 31.73 -22.40
C ARG A 102 -15.56 32.23 -21.01
N ASP A 103 -14.88 31.38 -20.23
CA ASP A 103 -14.67 31.56 -18.79
C ASP A 103 -13.19 31.58 -18.38
N GLY A 104 -12.26 31.42 -19.33
CA GLY A 104 -10.81 31.32 -19.06
C GLY A 104 -10.33 29.88 -18.86
N ALA A 105 -9.02 29.66 -19.01
CA ALA A 105 -8.42 28.34 -18.87
C ALA A 105 -8.51 27.80 -17.43
N GLU A 106 -8.53 28.71 -16.45
CA GLU A 106 -8.75 28.41 -15.04
C GLU A 106 -10.13 27.81 -14.73
N ALA A 107 -11.13 27.98 -15.61
CA ALA A 107 -12.43 27.35 -15.46
C ALA A 107 -12.42 25.82 -15.73
N VAL A 108 -11.28 25.26 -16.15
CA VAL A 108 -11.08 23.81 -16.32
C VAL A 108 -10.16 23.30 -15.22
N GLY A 109 -10.66 22.44 -14.34
CA GLY A 109 -9.84 21.70 -13.38
C GLY A 109 -9.23 20.46 -14.02
N PHE A 110 -8.06 20.04 -13.53
CA PHE A 110 -7.41 18.80 -13.93
C PHE A 110 -7.17 17.93 -12.70
N GLY A 111 -7.73 16.72 -12.68
CA GLY A 111 -7.47 15.74 -11.62
C GLY A 111 -6.37 14.79 -12.06
N VAL A 112 -5.25 14.68 -11.33
CA VAL A 112 -4.15 13.79 -11.72
C VAL A 112 -3.77 12.87 -10.57
N THR A 113 -3.74 11.57 -10.82
CA THR A 113 -3.36 10.58 -9.81
C THR A 113 -1.87 10.65 -9.45
N THR A 114 -1.49 10.15 -8.27
CA THR A 114 -0.10 10.27 -7.81
C THR A 114 0.85 9.37 -8.62
N PRO A 115 2.01 9.89 -9.09
CA PRO A 115 3.03 9.06 -9.75
C PRO A 115 3.77 8.16 -8.74
N SER A 116 3.52 8.29 -7.43
CA SER A 116 4.19 7.47 -6.40
C SER A 116 3.53 6.10 -6.15
N GLY A 117 2.31 5.90 -6.66
CA GLY A 117 1.51 4.69 -6.45
C GLY A 117 0.67 4.30 -7.66
N THR A 118 1.04 4.77 -8.86
CA THR A 118 0.34 4.43 -10.10
C THR A 118 1.31 4.43 -11.28
N PRO A 119 0.93 3.76 -12.39
CA PRO A 119 1.63 3.85 -13.68
C PRO A 119 1.66 5.24 -14.32
N MET A 120 0.99 6.25 -13.74
CA MET A 120 1.02 7.64 -14.19
C MET A 120 2.45 8.20 -14.25
N SER A 121 3.39 7.62 -13.49
CA SER A 121 4.80 8.01 -13.53
C SER A 121 5.43 7.95 -14.93
N ASP A 122 4.85 7.17 -15.85
CA ASP A 122 5.34 7.01 -17.21
C ASP A 122 4.91 8.17 -18.13
N SER A 123 3.88 8.92 -17.73
CA SER A 123 3.22 9.94 -18.57
C SER A 123 3.11 11.31 -17.90
N ILE A 124 3.35 11.40 -16.58
CA ILE A 124 3.07 12.58 -15.76
C ILE A 124 3.68 13.87 -16.30
N GLU A 125 4.93 13.83 -16.80
CA GLU A 125 5.59 15.04 -17.29
C GLU A 125 4.90 15.61 -18.53
N TRP A 126 4.38 14.75 -19.41
CA TRP A 126 3.65 15.15 -20.61
C TRP A 126 2.22 15.62 -20.28
N VAL A 127 1.58 15.00 -19.29
CA VAL A 127 0.28 15.46 -18.76
C VAL A 127 0.43 16.86 -18.14
N GLU A 128 1.45 17.08 -17.31
CA GLU A 128 1.74 18.38 -16.73
C GLU A 128 2.04 19.44 -17.81
N ARG A 129 2.86 19.10 -18.81
CA ARG A 129 3.13 19.98 -19.96
C ARG A 129 1.82 20.41 -20.65
N PHE A 130 0.91 19.46 -20.86
CA PHE A 130 -0.39 19.73 -21.51
C PHE A 130 -1.22 20.70 -20.68
N ILE A 131 -1.34 20.45 -19.38
CA ILE A 131 -2.13 21.30 -18.47
C ILE A 131 -1.57 22.73 -18.40
N ARG A 132 -0.25 22.87 -18.29
CA ARG A 132 0.42 24.19 -18.21
C ARG A 132 0.23 24.99 -19.49
N LEU A 133 0.41 24.37 -20.65
CA LEU A 133 0.22 25.01 -21.96
C LEU A 133 -1.26 25.25 -22.29
N PHE A 134 -2.16 24.40 -21.82
CA PHE A 134 -3.60 24.68 -21.86
C PHE A 134 -3.91 25.97 -21.08
N GLY A 135 -3.16 26.22 -20.00
CA GLY A 135 -3.21 27.42 -19.19
C GLY A 135 -4.00 27.26 -17.91
N SER A 136 -4.34 26.05 -17.47
CA SER A 136 -5.07 25.89 -16.20
C SER A 136 -4.11 25.78 -15.02
N PRO A 137 -4.19 26.68 -14.02
CA PRO A 137 -3.43 26.54 -12.79
C PRO A 137 -4.07 25.54 -11.81
N ASN A 138 -5.23 24.97 -12.15
CA ASN A 138 -6.09 24.21 -11.24
C ASN A 138 -5.91 22.71 -11.38
N THR A 139 -4.72 22.24 -11.04
CA THR A 139 -4.44 20.80 -11.00
C THR A 139 -4.62 20.25 -9.60
N VAL A 140 -5.57 19.33 -9.39
CA VAL A 140 -5.70 18.61 -8.12
C VAL A 140 -4.97 17.29 -8.21
N TYR A 141 -4.06 17.08 -7.25
CA TYR A 141 -3.35 15.83 -7.06
C TYR A 141 -3.85 15.09 -5.82
N ALA A 142 -3.11 14.08 -5.38
CA ALA A 142 -3.16 13.56 -4.01
C ALA A 142 -1.84 13.80 -3.27
N THR A 143 -0.96 14.65 -3.80
CA THR A 143 0.39 14.91 -3.29
C THR A 143 0.40 16.00 -2.22
N GLU A 144 -0.52 16.95 -2.26
CA GLU A 144 -0.80 17.91 -1.18
C GLU A 144 -1.10 17.17 0.13
N ILE A 145 -1.68 15.96 0.04
CA ILE A 145 -1.88 15.04 1.17
C ILE A 145 -0.69 14.09 1.38
N CYS A 146 0.06 13.69 0.35
CA CYS A 146 1.04 12.60 0.45
C CYS A 146 2.51 13.03 0.38
N ASN A 147 2.89 13.84 -0.60
CA ASN A 147 4.30 14.09 -0.99
C ASN A 147 4.77 15.51 -0.70
N TRP A 148 3.87 16.49 -0.64
CA TRP A 148 4.21 17.91 -0.58
C TRP A 148 5.19 18.24 0.54
N HIS A 149 4.99 17.72 1.74
CA HIS A 149 5.87 17.99 2.88
C HIS A 149 7.31 17.53 2.62
N LYS A 150 7.46 16.29 2.16
CA LYS A 150 8.74 15.69 1.81
C LYS A 150 9.47 16.43 0.69
N ASP A 151 8.73 16.95 -0.29
CA ASP A 151 9.28 17.54 -1.52
C ASP A 151 9.41 19.07 -1.45
N HIS A 152 8.57 19.77 -0.67
CA HIS A 152 8.46 21.23 -0.64
C HIS A 152 8.53 21.85 0.77
N ALA A 153 7.96 21.24 1.82
CA ALA A 153 8.12 21.80 3.18
C ALA A 153 9.59 21.79 3.61
N HIS A 154 10.31 20.74 3.23
CA HIS A 154 11.75 20.61 3.47
C HIS A 154 12.58 21.74 2.81
N LYS A 155 12.09 22.31 1.68
CA LYS A 155 12.76 23.41 0.97
C LYS A 155 12.82 24.69 1.80
N PHE A 156 11.92 24.89 2.77
CA PHE A 156 11.99 26.03 3.68
C PHE A 156 13.20 25.97 4.61
N THR A 157 13.86 24.81 4.73
CA THR A 157 15.08 24.62 5.54
C THR A 157 16.32 24.49 4.66
N TYR A 158 16.31 23.60 3.66
CA TYR A 158 17.50 23.29 2.85
C TYR A 158 17.47 23.81 1.41
N GLY A 159 16.35 24.40 0.96
CA GLY A 159 16.15 24.75 -0.45
C GLY A 159 15.90 23.55 -1.36
N SER A 160 15.87 22.33 -0.83
CA SER A 160 15.61 21.08 -1.54
C SER A 160 14.56 20.23 -0.82
N GLY A 161 13.96 19.29 -1.54
CA GLY A 161 13.20 18.20 -0.91
C GLY A 161 14.15 17.26 -0.14
N ILE A 162 13.60 16.33 0.64
CA ILE A 162 14.43 15.35 1.37
C ILE A 162 15.28 14.55 0.38
N LEU A 163 16.61 14.68 0.55
CA LEU A 163 17.60 13.94 -0.23
C LEU A 163 17.55 12.44 0.08
N TYR A 164 18.20 11.62 -0.74
CA TYR A 164 18.13 10.16 -0.60
C TYR A 164 18.95 9.68 0.60
N PRO A 165 18.38 8.90 1.53
CA PRO A 165 19.11 8.40 2.69
C PRO A 165 20.16 7.36 2.27
N ASP A 166 21.43 7.58 2.64
CA ASP A 166 22.54 6.65 2.39
C ASP A 166 22.62 5.60 3.50
N TYR A 167 21.64 4.68 3.52
CA TYR A 167 21.57 3.63 4.54
C TYR A 167 22.81 2.73 4.56
N GLU A 168 23.43 2.49 3.41
CA GLU A 168 24.63 1.66 3.30
C GLU A 168 25.80 2.21 4.12
N ASN A 169 25.82 3.50 4.43
CA ASN A 169 26.89 4.10 5.22
C ASN A 169 26.38 4.74 6.52
N ALA A 170 25.15 4.48 6.96
CA ALA A 170 24.62 5.07 8.19
C ALA A 170 25.12 4.35 9.47
N ASP A 171 25.31 5.10 10.56
CA ASP A 171 25.50 4.60 11.93
C ASP A 171 24.14 4.44 12.63
N ALA A 172 23.23 5.37 12.36
CA ALA A 172 21.85 5.33 12.81
C ALA A 172 20.90 5.69 11.67
N ILE A 173 19.74 5.03 11.66
CA ILE A 173 18.69 5.19 10.67
C ILE A 173 17.42 5.66 11.38
N LEU A 174 16.91 6.84 11.01
CA LEU A 174 15.69 7.40 11.56
C LEU A 174 14.54 7.29 10.55
N LEU A 175 13.60 6.41 10.83
CA LEU A 175 12.38 6.20 10.04
C LEU A 175 11.22 6.87 10.76
N TRP A 176 10.69 7.97 10.19
CA TRP A 176 9.65 8.77 10.86
C TRP A 176 8.36 8.78 10.04
N GLY A 177 7.33 8.08 10.52
CA GLY A 177 6.08 7.94 9.76
C GLY A 177 6.27 7.27 8.39
N PHE A 178 7.32 6.47 8.24
CA PHE A 178 7.75 5.84 6.99
C PHE A 178 8.06 4.36 7.20
N ASN A 179 7.33 3.49 6.51
CA ASN A 179 7.50 2.04 6.56
C ASN A 179 7.95 1.47 5.21
N PRO A 180 9.26 1.41 4.94
CA PRO A 180 9.79 0.98 3.64
C PRO A 180 9.42 -0.48 3.31
N SER A 181 9.20 -1.36 4.29
CA SER A 181 8.80 -2.75 4.05
C SER A 181 7.47 -2.88 3.31
N ALA A 182 6.57 -1.89 3.44
CA ALA A 182 5.27 -1.87 2.76
C ALA A 182 5.28 -1.05 1.45
N VAL A 183 6.11 0.00 1.37
CA VAL A 183 5.99 1.04 0.33
C VAL A 183 7.23 1.21 -0.55
N TRP A 184 8.40 0.71 -0.14
CA TRP A 184 9.66 0.84 -0.89
C TRP A 184 10.61 -0.33 -0.61
N LEU A 185 10.41 -1.42 -1.36
CA LEU A 185 11.06 -2.71 -1.11
C LEU A 185 12.59 -2.67 -1.23
N ASP A 186 13.10 -1.87 -2.15
CA ASP A 186 14.54 -1.70 -2.34
C ASP A 186 15.22 -1.07 -1.12
N GLN A 187 14.68 0.06 -0.63
CA GLN A 187 15.18 0.70 0.60
C GLN A 187 15.08 -0.24 1.80
N ALA A 188 14.03 -1.06 1.89
CA ALA A 188 13.94 -2.07 2.93
C ALA A 188 15.14 -3.03 2.88
N THR A 189 15.59 -3.44 1.69
CA THR A 189 16.78 -4.30 1.55
C THR A 189 18.06 -3.60 2.02
N GLN A 190 18.21 -2.30 1.72
CA GLN A 190 19.37 -1.51 2.15
C GLN A 190 19.43 -1.32 3.67
N ILE A 191 18.29 -1.01 4.31
CA ILE A 191 18.20 -0.84 5.78
C ILE A 191 18.58 -2.14 6.50
N ALA A 192 18.18 -3.29 5.96
CA ALA A 192 18.55 -4.58 6.55
C ALA A 192 20.06 -4.84 6.49
N ALA A 193 20.69 -4.55 5.36
CA ALA A 193 22.14 -4.65 5.22
C ALA A 193 22.87 -3.70 6.19
N ALA A 194 22.34 -2.48 6.36
CA ALA A 194 22.88 -1.52 7.31
C ALA A 194 22.78 -2.01 8.77
N ARG A 195 21.64 -2.59 9.15
CA ARG A 195 21.45 -3.19 10.47
C ARG A 195 22.39 -4.36 10.70
N ALA A 196 22.61 -5.22 9.71
CA ALA A 196 23.53 -6.36 9.82
C ALA A 196 24.98 -5.92 10.08
N ARG A 197 25.37 -4.75 9.57
CA ARG A 197 26.66 -4.09 9.87
C ARG A 197 26.71 -3.44 11.25
N GLY A 198 25.57 -3.27 11.92
CA GLY A 198 25.46 -2.69 13.26
C GLY A 198 24.79 -1.32 13.33
N ALA A 199 24.22 -0.81 12.23
CA ALA A 199 23.48 0.45 12.27
C ALA A 199 22.25 0.36 13.18
N LYS A 200 22.03 1.39 13.99
CA LYS A 200 20.89 1.49 14.92
C LYS A 200 19.64 1.96 14.20
N ILE A 201 18.49 1.39 14.50
CA ILE A 201 17.21 1.80 13.90
C ILE A 201 16.33 2.50 14.94
N LEU A 202 15.96 3.74 14.64
CA LEU A 202 14.95 4.52 15.35
C LEU A 202 13.70 4.59 14.48
N SER A 203 12.58 4.03 14.94
CA SER A 203 11.30 4.04 14.24
C SER A 203 10.28 4.84 15.04
N VAL A 204 9.80 5.94 14.48
CA VAL A 204 8.68 6.73 15.02
C VAL A 204 7.42 6.37 14.24
N ASP A 205 6.57 5.54 14.83
CA ASP A 205 5.30 5.07 14.23
C ASP A 205 4.34 4.68 15.37
N PRO A 206 3.05 5.07 15.33
CA PRO A 206 2.04 4.61 16.30
C PRO A 206 1.88 3.08 16.31
N ARG A 207 2.27 2.38 15.24
CA ARG A 207 2.17 0.93 15.10
C ARG A 207 3.53 0.28 15.20
N ARG A 208 3.54 -0.93 15.76
CA ARG A 208 4.73 -1.80 15.74
C ARG A 208 4.82 -2.61 14.45
N ALA A 209 4.89 -1.92 13.32
CA ALA A 209 4.88 -2.53 11.99
C ALA A 209 6.20 -2.34 11.23
N GLY A 210 6.57 -3.31 10.39
CA GLY A 210 7.78 -3.24 9.56
C GLY A 210 9.05 -3.13 10.42
N TYR A 211 9.89 -2.12 10.16
CA TYR A 211 11.13 -1.93 10.90
C TYR A 211 10.97 -1.48 12.34
N ALA A 212 9.78 -1.02 12.77
CA ALA A 212 9.48 -0.86 14.19
C ALA A 212 9.58 -2.20 14.94
N GLN A 213 9.35 -3.32 14.25
CA GLN A 213 9.55 -4.64 14.82
C GLN A 213 11.05 -4.93 14.99
N GLY A 214 11.49 -4.89 16.24
CA GLY A 214 12.89 -5.07 16.58
C GLY A 214 13.76 -3.87 16.20
N ALA A 215 13.20 -2.66 16.03
CA ALA A 215 14.00 -1.44 16.08
C ALA A 215 14.76 -1.37 17.42
N ASP A 216 15.92 -0.71 17.43
CA ASP A 216 16.60 -0.39 18.69
C ASP A 216 15.73 0.57 19.52
N HIS A 217 15.01 1.48 18.85
CA HIS A 217 14.04 2.37 19.46
C HIS A 217 12.75 2.38 18.63
N TRP A 218 11.66 1.88 19.20
CA TRP A 218 10.32 2.12 18.68
C TRP A 218 9.63 3.17 19.54
N LEU A 219 9.48 4.36 18.97
CA LEU A 219 8.86 5.50 19.61
C LEU A 219 7.39 5.54 19.17
N ARG A 220 6.51 4.95 20.00
CA ARG A 220 5.06 4.85 19.76
C ARG A 220 4.37 6.20 19.93
N VAL A 221 4.59 7.11 18.99
CA VAL A 221 4.02 8.45 19.00
C VAL A 221 2.50 8.41 18.80
N LEU A 222 1.75 9.21 19.55
CA LEU A 222 0.33 9.45 19.28
C LEU A 222 0.16 10.21 17.95
N PRO A 223 -0.81 9.83 17.09
CA PRO A 223 -0.97 10.50 15.79
C PRO A 223 -1.20 12.01 15.92
N GLY A 224 -0.39 12.78 15.20
CA GLY A 224 -0.36 14.25 15.25
C GLY A 224 0.54 14.85 16.34
N ARG A 225 1.38 14.05 17.00
CA ARG A 225 2.30 14.51 18.07
C ARG A 225 3.78 14.36 17.73
N ASP A 226 4.08 14.22 16.45
CA ASP A 226 5.43 14.09 15.89
C ASP A 226 6.28 15.36 16.08
N GLY A 227 5.71 16.54 15.83
CA GLY A 227 6.37 17.83 16.01
C GLY A 227 6.93 18.04 17.42
N PRO A 228 6.12 17.90 18.48
CA PRO A 228 6.57 17.89 19.87
C PRO A 228 7.76 16.97 20.15
N LEU A 229 7.75 15.73 19.62
CA LEU A 229 8.86 14.79 19.79
C LEU A 229 10.14 15.30 19.13
N ALA A 230 10.06 15.84 17.91
CA ALA A 230 11.22 16.41 17.22
C ALA A 230 11.82 17.60 17.99
N MET A 231 10.97 18.48 18.53
CA MET A 231 11.41 19.62 19.35
C MET A 231 12.07 19.17 20.65
N CYS A 232 11.56 18.13 21.30
CA CYS A 232 12.18 17.56 22.50
C CYS A 232 13.55 16.95 22.22
N LEU A 233 13.68 16.17 21.14
CA LEU A 233 14.98 15.60 20.75
C LEU A 233 15.99 16.72 20.43
N ALA A 234 15.55 17.78 19.75
CA ALA A 234 16.40 18.94 19.46
C ALA A 234 16.81 19.66 20.75
N GLN A 235 15.88 19.84 21.69
CA GLN A 235 16.14 20.44 23.01
C GLN A 235 17.24 19.67 23.77
N ILE A 236 17.20 18.34 23.74
CA ILE A 236 18.22 17.49 24.39
C ILE A 236 19.59 17.67 23.72
N LEU A 237 19.64 17.64 22.38
CA LEU A 237 20.90 17.85 21.65
C LEU A 237 21.48 19.24 21.91
N ILE A 238 20.63 20.29 21.92
CA ILE A 238 21.04 21.68 22.16
C ILE A 238 21.57 21.87 23.58
N SER A 239 20.83 21.40 24.60
CA SER A 239 21.18 21.56 26.01
C SER A 239 22.46 20.81 26.41
N ARG A 240 22.74 19.69 25.74
CA ARG A 240 23.96 18.89 25.93
C ARG A 240 25.10 19.27 24.99
N GLN A 241 24.91 20.30 24.16
CA GLN A 241 25.87 20.74 23.15
C GLN A 241 26.30 19.62 22.17
N ALA A 242 25.39 18.67 21.91
CA ALA A 242 25.61 17.51 21.04
C ALA A 242 25.17 17.77 19.58
N TYR A 243 25.56 18.93 19.06
CA TYR A 243 25.29 19.37 17.69
C TYR A 243 26.59 19.76 16.97
N ASP A 244 26.56 19.78 15.65
CA ASP A 244 27.68 20.20 14.81
C ASP A 244 27.75 21.74 14.75
N ALA A 245 28.49 22.33 15.70
CA ALA A 245 28.63 23.78 15.81
C ALA A 245 29.34 24.40 14.60
N ASP A 246 30.27 23.69 13.97
CA ASP A 246 30.98 24.16 12.79
C ASP A 246 30.03 24.28 11.59
N PHE A 247 29.25 23.22 11.36
CA PHE A 247 28.22 23.22 10.33
C PHE A 247 27.21 24.34 10.55
N LEU A 248 26.73 24.53 11.78
CA LEU A 248 25.77 25.59 12.08
C LEU A 248 26.34 27.00 11.84
N ARG A 249 27.59 27.26 12.23
CA ARG A 249 28.21 28.59 12.00
C ARG A 249 28.44 28.89 10.53
N ARG A 250 28.82 27.88 9.75
CA ARG A 250 29.28 28.05 8.37
C ARG A 250 28.19 27.91 7.32
N TRP A 251 27.29 26.94 7.52
CA TRP A 251 26.36 26.48 6.49
C TRP A 251 24.90 26.72 6.86
N SER A 252 24.63 27.39 7.99
CA SER A 252 23.28 27.75 8.40
C SER A 252 23.19 29.21 8.82
N ASN A 253 21.99 29.77 8.82
CA ASN A 253 21.76 31.12 9.29
C ASN A 253 21.71 31.25 10.82
N ALA A 254 22.12 30.21 11.57
CA ALA A 254 22.09 30.14 13.03
C ALA A 254 22.76 31.34 13.73
N SER A 255 23.87 31.84 13.18
CA SER A 255 24.64 32.96 13.75
C SER A 255 24.10 34.34 13.39
N LEU A 256 23.15 34.45 12.46
CA LEU A 256 22.61 35.74 12.03
C LEU A 256 21.72 36.33 13.12
N LEU A 257 21.80 37.65 13.30
CA LEU A 257 21.04 38.42 14.29
C LEU A 257 19.62 38.68 13.79
N VAL A 258 18.65 38.36 14.65
CA VAL A 258 17.21 38.57 14.47
C VAL A 258 16.79 39.68 15.43
N LYS A 259 16.13 40.71 14.92
CA LYS A 259 15.59 41.82 15.72
C LYS A 259 14.46 41.32 16.63
N ASP A 260 14.43 41.79 17.87
CA ASP A 260 13.50 41.30 18.88
C ASP A 260 12.06 41.70 18.58
N GLU A 261 11.87 42.96 18.19
CA GLU A 261 10.59 43.60 17.94
C GLU A 261 9.88 43.08 16.69
N THR A 262 10.61 42.98 15.57
CA THR A 262 9.99 42.67 14.26
C THR A 262 10.17 41.22 13.85
N GLY A 263 11.16 40.51 14.41
CA GLY A 263 11.53 39.17 13.97
C GLY A 263 12.28 39.13 12.62
N ALA A 264 12.52 40.26 11.96
CA ALA A 264 13.36 40.30 10.76
C ALA A 264 14.85 40.16 11.11
N PHE A 265 15.67 39.65 10.20
CA PHE A 265 17.11 39.70 10.36
C PHE A 265 17.60 41.15 10.33
N LEU A 266 18.61 41.46 11.15
CA LEU A 266 19.30 42.74 11.10
C LEU A 266 20.11 42.83 9.80
N ARG A 267 19.98 43.95 9.08
CA ARG A 267 20.73 44.23 7.85
C ARG A 267 21.87 45.23 8.08
N GLU A 268 22.95 45.10 7.31
CA GLU A 268 24.11 46.00 7.35
C GLU A 268 23.72 47.46 7.13
N GLU A 269 22.76 47.73 6.25
CA GLU A 269 22.27 49.08 5.95
C GLU A 269 21.60 49.75 7.16
N GLU A 270 21.00 48.97 8.07
CA GLU A 270 20.42 49.49 9.30
C GLU A 270 21.51 49.91 10.30
N VAL A 271 22.68 49.26 10.25
CA VAL A 271 23.82 49.56 11.15
C VAL A 271 24.67 50.70 10.60
N THR A 272 24.93 50.69 9.30
CA THR A 272 25.91 51.59 8.64
C THR A 272 25.28 52.78 7.96
N GLY A 273 23.98 52.75 7.67
CA GLY A 273 23.27 53.74 6.85
C GLY A 273 23.56 53.65 5.34
N VAL A 274 24.40 52.71 4.91
CA VAL A 274 24.75 52.52 3.50
C VAL A 274 23.78 51.54 2.85
N VAL A 275 22.91 52.06 1.98
CA VAL A 275 21.85 51.28 1.30
C VAL A 275 22.44 50.40 0.18
N GLY A 276 21.88 49.21 0.00
CA GLY A 276 22.04 48.43 -1.24
C GLY A 276 22.91 47.18 -1.15
N GLY A 277 23.46 46.86 0.02
CA GLY A 277 24.25 45.64 0.24
C GLY A 277 23.38 44.38 0.39
N GLY A 278 22.20 44.49 1.00
CA GLY A 278 21.34 43.33 1.33
C GLY A 278 22.01 42.31 2.26
N ARG A 279 23.11 42.70 2.91
CA ARG A 279 23.95 41.84 3.74
C ARG A 279 23.33 41.66 5.12
N TYR A 280 23.49 40.46 5.66
CA TYR A 280 22.99 40.09 6.98
C TYR A 280 24.07 40.34 8.04
N VAL A 281 23.65 40.59 9.29
CA VAL A 281 24.57 40.86 10.40
C VAL A 281 24.63 39.65 11.35
N ALA A 282 25.83 39.29 11.78
CA ALA A 282 26.14 38.33 12.83
C ALA A 282 27.04 38.99 13.89
N ALA A 283 27.33 38.27 14.99
CA ALA A 283 28.26 38.72 16.02
C ALA A 283 29.44 37.76 16.15
N ASP A 284 30.65 38.31 16.32
CA ASP A 284 31.84 37.56 16.67
C ASP A 284 31.96 37.29 18.18
N ALA A 285 33.02 36.59 18.58
CA ALA A 285 33.27 36.22 19.96
C ALA A 285 33.53 37.42 20.90
N ALA A 286 33.99 38.55 20.36
CA ALA A 286 34.24 39.79 21.09
C ALA A 286 33.01 40.71 21.12
N GLY A 287 31.91 40.33 20.46
CA GLY A 287 30.71 41.17 20.31
C GLY A 287 30.79 42.15 19.14
N GLY A 288 31.82 42.05 18.30
CA GLY A 288 31.94 42.79 17.05
C GLY A 288 30.94 42.31 16.01
N LEU A 289 30.46 43.23 15.16
CA LEU A 289 29.52 42.90 14.09
C LEU A 289 30.28 42.33 12.88
N VAL A 290 29.76 41.23 12.34
CA VAL A 290 30.28 40.56 11.15
C VAL A 290 29.20 40.54 10.09
N PHE A 291 29.55 40.87 8.85
CA PHE A 291 28.61 40.92 7.74
C PHE A 291 28.68 39.65 6.88
N TYR A 292 27.51 39.17 6.46
CA TYR A 292 27.35 38.03 5.57
C TYR A 292 26.75 38.49 4.24
N ASP A 293 27.44 38.20 3.14
CA ASP A 293 26.94 38.48 1.80
C ASP A 293 26.21 37.24 1.22
N PRO A 294 24.89 37.31 0.96
CA PRO A 294 24.14 36.20 0.38
C PRO A 294 24.48 35.92 -1.10
N LYS A 295 25.13 36.85 -1.81
CA LYS A 295 25.52 36.66 -3.21
C LYS A 295 26.75 35.76 -3.32
N SER A 296 27.84 36.12 -2.63
CA SER A 296 29.04 35.29 -2.52
C SER A 296 28.89 34.10 -1.57
N ARG A 297 27.88 34.16 -0.68
CA ARG A 297 27.56 33.19 0.38
C ARG A 297 28.71 33.03 1.37
N SER A 298 29.25 34.16 1.82
CA SER A 298 30.42 34.19 2.71
C SER A 298 30.34 35.30 3.76
N PHE A 299 31.06 35.11 4.87
CA PHE A 299 31.25 36.11 5.93
C PHE A 299 32.56 36.87 5.71
N ASP A 300 32.61 38.13 6.14
CA ASP A 300 33.85 38.94 6.12
C ASP A 300 34.90 38.49 7.13
N ALA A 301 34.53 37.62 8.07
CA ALA A 301 35.40 37.09 9.10
C ALA A 301 35.39 35.56 9.10
N ASP A 302 36.34 34.97 9.83
CA ASP A 302 36.39 33.53 10.02
C ASP A 302 35.14 33.04 10.79
N HIS A 303 34.41 32.11 10.18
CA HIS A 303 33.26 31.43 10.78
C HIS A 303 33.50 30.87 12.18
N GLN A 304 34.73 30.47 12.54
CA GLN A 304 35.04 29.96 13.89
C GLN A 304 34.78 31.00 14.98
N GLY A 305 34.90 32.29 14.66
CA GLY A 305 34.63 33.39 15.58
C GLY A 305 33.16 33.71 15.77
N LEU A 306 32.25 33.15 14.96
CA LEU A 306 30.83 33.50 15.00
C LEU A 306 30.12 32.91 16.22
N GLN A 307 29.29 33.74 16.85
CA GLN A 307 28.48 33.34 17.99
C GLN A 307 27.17 32.70 17.55
N LEU A 308 26.91 31.49 18.06
CA LEU A 308 25.60 30.84 17.94
C LEU A 308 24.64 31.31 19.03
N ARG A 309 25.12 31.65 20.23
CA ARG A 309 24.28 32.06 21.36
C ARG A 309 24.62 33.48 21.81
N THR A 310 23.99 34.45 21.17
CA THR A 310 24.12 35.86 21.56
C THR A 310 22.76 36.53 21.67
N LYS A 311 22.61 37.34 22.73
CA LYS A 311 21.60 38.37 22.89
C LYS A 311 22.35 39.68 23.12
N MET A 312 22.11 40.70 22.31
CA MET A 312 22.81 41.97 22.40
C MET A 312 21.93 43.12 21.93
N GLU A 313 22.25 44.32 22.40
CA GLU A 313 21.71 45.55 21.84
C GLU A 313 22.67 46.02 20.74
N VAL A 314 22.14 46.31 19.56
CA VAL A 314 22.93 46.82 18.44
C VAL A 314 22.49 48.24 18.15
N GLU A 315 23.45 49.17 18.15
CA GLU A 315 23.20 50.54 17.70
C GLU A 315 22.97 50.56 16.20
N THR A 316 21.80 51.06 15.79
CA THR A 316 21.41 51.24 14.39
C THR A 316 21.24 52.73 14.08
N VAL A 317 21.14 53.08 12.80
CA VAL A 317 20.84 54.48 12.40
C VAL A 317 19.47 54.98 12.88
N PHE A 318 18.61 54.07 13.34
CA PHE A 318 17.28 54.37 13.90
C PHE A 318 17.25 54.30 15.44
N GLY A 319 18.40 54.06 16.09
CA GLY A 319 18.54 53.87 17.54
C GLY A 319 18.90 52.43 17.93
N PRO A 320 18.97 52.13 19.24
CA PRO A 320 19.33 50.80 19.72
C PRO A 320 18.24 49.78 19.43
N VAL A 321 18.63 48.61 18.91
CA VAL A 321 17.73 47.48 18.61
C VAL A 321 18.22 46.24 19.34
N ALA A 322 17.37 45.68 20.21
CA ALA A 322 17.62 44.39 20.83
C ALA A 322 17.58 43.28 19.78
N CYS A 323 18.64 42.47 19.73
CA CYS A 323 18.81 41.40 18.78
C CYS A 323 19.21 40.11 19.49
N ARG A 324 18.81 38.98 18.92
CA ARG A 324 19.32 37.66 19.30
C ARG A 324 19.56 36.81 18.07
N THR A 325 20.48 35.87 18.17
CA THR A 325 20.79 34.98 17.04
C THR A 325 19.60 34.08 16.68
N ALA A 326 19.49 33.70 15.40
CA ALA A 326 18.50 32.74 14.93
C ALA A 326 18.52 31.42 15.71
N PHE A 327 19.71 30.96 16.12
CA PHE A 327 19.84 29.77 16.94
C PHE A 327 19.20 29.92 18.32
N VAL A 328 19.33 31.09 18.97
CA VAL A 328 18.65 31.37 20.24
C VAL A 328 17.13 31.37 20.06
N ARG A 329 16.60 31.89 18.95
CA ARG A 329 15.16 31.81 18.64
C ARG A 329 14.67 30.36 18.54
N TYR A 330 15.46 29.49 17.92
CA TYR A 330 15.13 28.07 17.82
C TYR A 330 15.27 27.33 19.17
N GLU A 331 16.31 27.63 19.94
CA GLU A 331 16.51 27.11 21.31
C GLU A 331 15.32 27.49 22.22
N GLU A 332 14.85 28.74 22.15
CA GLU A 332 13.68 29.23 22.88
C GLU A 332 12.37 28.52 22.43
N ALA A 333 12.26 28.12 21.16
CA ALA A 333 11.12 27.33 20.67
C ALA A 333 11.18 25.87 21.14
N CYS A 334 12.38 25.31 21.30
CA CYS A 334 12.60 23.95 21.81
C CYS A 334 12.44 23.84 23.33
N ALA A 335 12.79 24.89 24.09
CA ALA A 335 12.85 24.88 25.55
C ALA A 335 11.55 24.40 26.26
N PRO A 336 10.33 24.73 25.80
CA PRO A 336 9.09 24.26 26.44
C PRO A 336 8.86 22.75 26.31
N TRP A 337 9.56 22.07 25.40
CA TRP A 337 9.41 20.63 25.12
C TRP A 337 10.37 19.81 25.98
N THR A 338 10.12 19.82 27.28
CA THR A 338 10.85 18.96 28.22
C THR A 338 10.50 17.49 27.99
N VAL A 339 11.37 16.57 28.43
CA VAL A 339 11.11 15.13 28.35
C VAL A 339 9.79 14.76 29.02
N ALA A 340 9.50 15.33 30.21
CA ALA A 340 8.29 15.05 30.97
C ALA A 340 7.02 15.49 30.22
N ARG A 341 7.02 16.72 29.69
CA ARG A 341 5.89 17.23 28.89
C ARG A 341 5.69 16.42 27.63
N THR A 342 6.77 16.15 26.90
CA THR A 342 6.72 15.40 25.64
C THR A 342 6.22 13.98 25.87
N ALA A 343 6.63 13.32 26.95
CA ALA A 343 6.12 12.01 27.32
C ALA A 343 4.59 12.03 27.53
N ALA A 344 4.07 13.03 28.23
CA ALA A 344 2.64 13.20 28.46
C ALA A 344 1.85 13.46 27.16
N GLU A 345 2.37 14.30 26.26
CA GLU A 345 1.65 14.66 25.03
C GLU A 345 1.77 13.61 23.92
N THR A 346 2.87 12.86 23.87
CA THR A 346 3.15 11.87 22.81
C THR A 346 2.77 10.45 23.20
N GLY A 347 2.56 10.15 24.48
CA GLY A 347 2.34 8.79 24.98
C GLY A 347 3.60 7.91 25.02
N ILE A 348 4.78 8.48 24.75
CA ILE A 348 6.06 7.77 24.78
C ILE A 348 6.67 7.90 26.18
N ALA A 349 7.22 6.81 26.74
CA ALA A 349 7.87 6.87 28.03
C ALA A 349 9.09 7.80 28.02
N ALA A 350 9.28 8.56 29.10
CA ALA A 350 10.42 9.48 29.26
C ALA A 350 11.77 8.78 29.08
N GLU A 351 11.91 7.56 29.58
CA GLU A 351 13.10 6.71 29.38
C GLU A 351 13.37 6.45 27.89
N ASP A 352 12.34 6.10 27.11
CA ASP A 352 12.49 5.77 25.70
C ASP A 352 12.96 6.98 24.88
N ILE A 353 12.42 8.16 25.18
CA ILE A 353 12.86 9.43 24.57
C ILE A 353 14.34 9.66 24.86
N LEU A 354 14.77 9.50 26.12
CA LEU A 354 16.16 9.69 26.51
C LEU A 354 17.09 8.68 25.82
N ARG A 355 16.74 7.38 25.79
CA ARG A 355 17.56 6.34 25.13
C ARG A 355 17.70 6.59 23.63
N ALA A 356 16.62 7.04 22.97
CA ALA A 356 16.66 7.41 21.57
C ALA A 356 17.56 8.64 21.35
N ALA A 357 17.48 9.65 22.23
CA ALA A 357 18.35 10.81 22.19
C ALA A 357 19.83 10.44 22.38
N GLU A 358 20.17 9.56 23.33
CA GLU A 358 21.57 9.07 23.49
C GLU A 358 22.10 8.43 22.21
N THR A 359 21.26 7.67 21.51
CA THR A 359 21.64 7.03 20.24
C THR A 359 21.89 8.06 19.14
N LEU A 360 21.06 9.10 19.04
CA LEU A 360 21.26 10.21 18.10
C LEU A 360 22.50 11.05 18.45
N ILE A 361 22.79 11.23 19.74
CA ILE A 361 23.99 11.93 20.22
C ILE A 361 25.24 11.15 19.80
N ALA A 362 25.25 9.84 20.04
CA ALA A 362 26.40 8.97 19.75
C ALA A 362 26.64 8.78 18.24
N ALA A 363 25.58 8.78 17.42
CA ALA A 363 25.70 8.60 15.98
C ALA A 363 26.38 9.79 15.29
N LYS A 364 27.38 9.53 14.44
CA LYS A 364 28.02 10.57 13.61
C LYS A 364 27.32 10.69 12.26
N ARG A 365 26.90 9.57 11.68
CA ARG A 365 26.22 9.49 10.38
C ARG A 365 24.78 9.03 10.58
N VAL A 366 23.84 9.95 10.38
CA VAL A 366 22.41 9.71 10.55
C VAL A 366 21.71 9.85 9.20
N ALA A 367 21.27 8.73 8.63
CA ALA A 367 20.39 8.72 7.47
C ALA A 367 18.95 8.74 7.96
N TYR A 368 18.11 9.61 7.40
CA TYR A 368 16.73 9.73 7.84
C TYR A 368 15.76 9.83 6.68
N TYR A 369 14.51 9.43 6.92
CA TYR A 369 13.43 9.64 5.99
C TYR A 369 12.11 9.83 6.73
N CYS A 370 11.36 10.85 6.34
CA CYS A 370 9.97 11.05 6.75
C CYS A 370 9.07 11.16 5.52
N TRP A 371 7.80 10.75 5.65
CA TRP A 371 6.86 10.78 4.52
C TRP A 371 5.40 10.91 4.99
N SER A 372 4.47 10.20 4.36
CA SER A 372 3.02 10.35 4.56
C SER A 372 2.53 10.19 6.01
N GLY A 373 3.31 9.56 6.90
CA GLY A 373 2.97 9.45 8.31
C GLY A 373 3.08 10.77 9.07
N VAL A 374 3.87 11.74 8.60
CA VAL A 374 3.97 13.10 9.18
C VAL A 374 3.27 14.16 8.31
N GLY A 375 3.06 13.86 7.02
CA GLY A 375 2.50 14.81 6.06
C GLY A 375 0.97 14.97 6.06
N GLN A 376 0.25 14.23 6.90
CA GLN A 376 -1.22 14.10 6.85
C GLN A 376 -1.91 14.61 8.13
N HIS A 377 -1.39 15.72 8.64
CA HIS A 377 -1.78 16.37 9.90
C HIS A 377 -2.02 17.87 9.68
N ARG A 378 -2.67 18.51 10.66
CA ARG A 378 -2.96 19.96 10.63
C ARG A 378 -1.73 20.85 10.83
N GLU A 379 -0.61 20.29 11.28
CA GLU A 379 0.65 21.03 11.51
C GLU A 379 1.80 20.36 10.74
N ALA A 380 1.48 19.71 9.62
CA ALA A 380 2.41 18.85 8.88
C ALA A 380 3.63 19.62 8.33
N THR A 381 3.46 20.87 7.88
CA THR A 381 4.57 21.68 7.35
C THR A 381 5.60 22.02 8.44
N GLN A 382 5.13 22.45 9.61
CA GLN A 382 6.02 22.75 10.73
C GLN A 382 6.62 21.47 11.36
N THR A 383 5.88 20.35 11.34
CA THR A 383 6.40 19.03 11.75
C THR A 383 7.57 18.60 10.88
N ASP A 384 7.44 18.68 9.56
CA ASP A 384 8.52 18.36 8.62
C ASP A 384 9.75 19.27 8.86
N ARG A 385 9.52 20.58 9.03
CA ARG A 385 10.61 21.51 9.39
C ARG A 385 11.26 21.18 10.72
N ALA A 386 10.51 20.78 11.76
CA ALA A 386 11.10 20.39 13.04
C ALA A 386 12.03 19.17 12.90
N ILE A 387 11.64 18.18 12.10
CA ILE A 387 12.49 17.02 11.79
C ILE A 387 13.72 17.45 10.97
N ALA A 388 13.54 18.33 9.97
CA ALA A 388 14.63 18.87 9.17
C ALA A 388 15.67 19.61 10.04
N LEU A 389 15.21 20.45 10.98
CA LEU A 389 16.07 21.20 11.88
C LEU A 389 16.78 20.29 12.90
N LEU A 390 16.10 19.26 13.41
CA LEU A 390 16.74 18.23 14.24
C LEU A 390 17.92 17.57 13.48
N MET A 391 17.75 17.29 12.19
CA MET A 391 18.81 16.72 11.35
C MET A 391 19.88 17.75 10.96
N ALA A 392 19.53 19.03 10.83
CA ALA A 392 20.49 20.12 10.62
C ALA A 392 21.48 20.25 11.78
N LEU A 393 21.05 20.00 13.02
CA LEU A 393 21.95 19.93 14.18
C LEU A 393 23.04 18.86 14.05
N LYS A 394 22.87 17.86 13.17
CA LYS A 394 23.85 16.79 12.94
C LYS A 394 24.74 17.00 11.71
N GLY A 395 24.48 18.02 10.88
CA GLY A 395 25.33 18.36 9.73
C GLY A 395 25.40 17.31 8.61
N GLY A 396 24.46 16.36 8.56
CA GLY A 396 24.49 15.20 7.64
C GLY A 396 23.93 15.43 6.24
N TYR A 397 23.63 16.67 5.85
CA TYR A 397 23.07 16.98 4.54
C TYR A 397 24.13 16.87 3.43
N ASP A 398 23.81 16.13 2.37
CA ASP A 398 24.69 15.81 1.23
C ASP A 398 26.05 15.22 1.66
N ARG A 399 26.02 14.31 2.63
CA ARG A 399 27.19 13.62 3.20
C ARG A 399 26.97 12.12 3.29
N ARG A 400 28.03 11.34 3.14
CA ARG A 400 28.03 9.88 3.19
C ARG A 400 27.52 9.38 4.54
N GLY A 401 26.56 8.47 4.50
CA GLY A 401 25.85 7.96 5.67
C GLY A 401 24.82 8.92 6.28
N GLY A 402 24.65 10.11 5.68
CA GLY A 402 23.52 11.00 5.91
C GLY A 402 22.48 10.87 4.79
N ASN A 403 22.00 12.00 4.27
CA ASN A 403 21.15 12.03 3.08
C ASN A 403 21.91 12.70 1.92
N VAL A 404 21.90 12.08 0.74
CA VAL A 404 22.78 12.41 -0.39
C VAL A 404 22.01 12.77 -1.65
N ALA A 405 22.56 13.69 -2.44
CA ALA A 405 22.04 14.02 -3.76
C ALA A 405 22.78 13.23 -4.84
N TYR A 406 22.16 12.18 -5.39
CA TYR A 406 22.76 11.43 -6.50
C TYR A 406 22.85 12.29 -7.77
N GLU A 407 23.92 12.11 -8.54
CA GLU A 407 24.03 12.67 -9.89
C GLU A 407 23.08 11.95 -10.84
N LYS A 408 22.52 12.66 -11.83
CA LYS A 408 21.65 12.12 -12.88
C LYS A 408 22.19 12.49 -14.26
N HIS A 409 21.82 11.73 -15.30
CA HIS A 409 22.11 12.15 -16.67
C HIS A 409 21.32 13.40 -17.04
N PRO A 410 21.93 14.36 -17.76
CA PRO A 410 21.20 15.53 -18.24
C PRO A 410 20.13 15.09 -19.25
N MET A 411 18.93 15.63 -19.10
CA MET A 411 17.78 15.42 -20.01
C MET A 411 17.10 16.78 -20.20
N HIS A 412 16.37 16.96 -21.31
CA HIS A 412 15.49 18.11 -21.39
C HIS A 412 14.32 17.95 -20.40
N ALA A 413 14.03 19.02 -19.65
CA ALA A 413 12.86 19.06 -18.80
C ALA A 413 11.61 19.14 -19.70
N VAL A 414 10.76 18.12 -19.65
CA VAL A 414 9.52 18.06 -20.45
C VAL A 414 8.55 19.16 -20.06
N THR A 415 8.54 19.54 -18.78
CA THR A 415 7.65 20.57 -18.27
C THR A 415 8.34 21.51 -17.29
N ASP A 416 7.95 22.79 -17.31
CA ASP A 416 8.47 23.87 -16.47
C ASP A 416 7.34 24.87 -16.17
N PHE A 417 7.47 25.68 -15.11
CA PHE A 417 6.47 26.68 -14.74
C PHE A 417 6.42 27.87 -15.70
N ASN A 418 7.49 28.14 -16.44
CA ASN A 418 7.50 29.16 -17.49
C ASN A 418 6.57 28.86 -18.68
N GLN A 419 6.01 27.64 -18.73
CA GLN A 419 5.02 27.23 -19.72
C GLN A 419 3.63 27.79 -19.41
N PHE A 420 3.38 28.27 -18.20
CA PHE A 420 2.16 29.02 -17.90
C PHE A 420 2.20 30.40 -18.60
N PRO A 421 1.04 30.88 -19.07
CA PRO A 421 0.89 32.30 -19.39
C PRO A 421 1.21 33.18 -18.16
N GLU A 422 1.73 34.39 -18.42
CA GLU A 422 2.02 35.36 -17.36
C GLU A 422 0.76 35.66 -16.51
N GLY A 423 0.92 35.69 -15.18
CA GLY A 423 -0.19 35.95 -14.24
C GLY A 423 -1.15 34.78 -14.03
N GLN A 424 -0.98 33.67 -14.75
CA GLN A 424 -1.94 32.56 -14.72
C GLN A 424 -1.79 31.70 -13.46
N ILE A 425 -0.58 31.58 -12.89
CA ILE A 425 -0.32 30.79 -11.68
C ILE A 425 -0.96 31.43 -10.43
N GLU A 426 -0.99 32.76 -10.36
CA GLU A 426 -1.60 33.53 -9.26
C GLU A 426 -3.12 33.32 -9.17
N LYS A 427 -3.74 32.84 -10.25
CA LYS A 427 -5.17 32.48 -10.26
C LYS A 427 -5.43 31.10 -9.65
N ALA A 428 -4.41 30.31 -9.32
CA ALA A 428 -4.60 28.99 -8.72
C ALA A 428 -5.54 29.07 -7.50
N LEU A 429 -6.50 28.16 -7.43
CA LEU A 429 -7.44 28.10 -6.30
C LEU A 429 -6.68 27.99 -4.96
N GLY A 430 -7.02 28.86 -4.01
CA GLY A 430 -6.37 28.93 -2.70
C GLY A 430 -5.05 29.71 -2.64
N TYR A 431 -4.56 30.28 -3.75
CA TYR A 431 -3.29 31.03 -3.78
C TYR A 431 -3.21 32.18 -2.77
N PRO A 432 -4.21 33.09 -2.64
CA PRO A 432 -4.13 34.19 -1.68
C PRO A 432 -4.05 33.73 -0.22
N ALA A 433 -4.70 32.60 0.10
CA ALA A 433 -4.68 32.02 1.44
C ALA A 433 -3.39 31.24 1.72
N ARG A 434 -2.76 30.68 0.68
CA ARG A 434 -1.58 29.81 0.76
C ARG A 434 -0.51 30.20 -0.27
N PRO A 435 0.08 31.40 -0.18
CA PRO A 435 1.04 31.90 -1.16
C PRO A 435 2.34 31.08 -1.22
N LEU A 436 2.67 30.33 -0.17
CA LEU A 436 3.82 29.42 -0.12
C LEU A 436 3.43 27.94 -0.26
N GLY A 437 2.15 27.64 -0.42
CA GLY A 437 1.60 26.29 -0.49
C GLY A 437 1.57 25.70 -1.91
N PRO A 438 0.88 24.55 -2.09
CA PRO A 438 0.67 23.94 -3.39
C PRO A 438 0.20 24.89 -4.49
N PRO A 439 -0.71 25.87 -4.24
CA PRO A 439 -1.21 26.74 -5.31
C PRO A 439 -0.12 27.53 -6.03
N SER A 440 0.95 27.95 -5.33
CA SER A 440 2.06 28.65 -5.98
C SER A 440 2.96 27.76 -6.82
N GLN A 441 2.68 26.46 -6.85
CA GLN A 441 3.42 25.46 -7.61
C GLN A 441 2.51 24.69 -8.57
N GLY A 442 1.34 25.25 -8.90
CA GLY A 442 0.43 24.82 -9.98
C GLY A 442 -0.55 23.73 -9.58
N TRP A 443 -0.68 23.47 -8.27
CA TRP A 443 -1.43 22.35 -7.72
C TRP A 443 -2.40 22.93 -6.67
N VAL A 444 -3.68 22.59 -6.71
CA VAL A 444 -4.70 23.14 -5.79
C VAL A 444 -5.22 22.05 -4.87
N THR A 445 -5.85 22.45 -3.75
CA THR A 445 -6.45 21.46 -2.86
C THR A 445 -7.79 20.98 -3.43
N ALA A 446 -8.14 19.72 -3.16
CA ALA A 446 -9.44 19.18 -3.59
C ALA A 446 -10.62 19.99 -3.03
N ARG A 447 -10.52 20.46 -1.78
CA ARG A 447 -11.57 21.28 -1.16
C ARG A 447 -11.75 22.61 -1.87
N ASP A 448 -10.66 23.32 -2.21
CA ASP A 448 -10.77 24.58 -2.95
C ASP A 448 -11.43 24.36 -4.33
N LEU A 449 -11.07 23.26 -5.02
CA LEU A 449 -11.73 22.88 -6.27
C LEU A 449 -13.24 22.64 -6.06
N TYR A 450 -13.63 21.93 -5.00
CA TYR A 450 -15.05 21.67 -4.72
C TYR A 450 -15.83 22.96 -4.43
N VAL A 451 -15.25 23.89 -3.67
CA VAL A 451 -15.83 25.22 -3.41
C VAL A 451 -16.00 25.98 -4.73
N ALA A 452 -14.96 26.03 -5.56
CA ALA A 452 -15.01 26.72 -6.84
C ALA A 452 -16.06 26.15 -7.80
N ILE A 453 -16.28 24.83 -7.79
CA ILE A 453 -17.33 24.20 -8.60
C ILE A 453 -18.72 24.55 -8.06
N LEU A 454 -18.94 24.39 -6.76
CA LEU A 454 -20.26 24.52 -6.14
C LEU A 454 -20.68 25.99 -6.00
N GLU A 455 -19.83 26.77 -5.36
CA GLU A 455 -20.11 28.14 -4.94
C GLU A 455 -19.71 29.15 -6.03
N GLY A 456 -18.71 28.83 -6.85
CA GLY A 456 -18.21 29.73 -7.88
C GLY A 456 -17.19 30.74 -7.38
N GLU A 457 -16.57 30.47 -6.23
CA GLU A 457 -15.59 31.34 -5.57
C GLU A 457 -14.19 30.72 -5.59
N PRO A 458 -13.13 31.49 -5.91
CA PRO A 458 -13.12 32.88 -6.40
C PRO A 458 -13.63 33.02 -7.84
N TYR A 459 -13.80 31.92 -8.55
CA TYR A 459 -14.45 31.83 -9.86
C TYR A 459 -14.99 30.41 -10.06
N ARG A 460 -15.90 30.25 -11.01
CA ARG A 460 -16.57 28.97 -11.23
C ARG A 460 -15.76 28.03 -12.12
N VAL A 461 -15.39 26.88 -11.57
CA VAL A 461 -14.86 25.76 -12.36
C VAL A 461 -16.01 25.02 -13.02
N ARG A 462 -15.94 24.89 -14.35
CA ARG A 462 -16.98 24.34 -15.23
C ARG A 462 -16.71 22.90 -15.63
N ALA A 463 -15.45 22.59 -15.88
CA ALA A 463 -15.03 21.29 -16.38
C ALA A 463 -13.96 20.63 -15.51
N LEU A 464 -13.93 19.30 -15.54
CA LEU A 464 -12.86 18.49 -14.96
C LEU A 464 -12.34 17.49 -16.00
N VAL A 465 -11.02 17.39 -16.14
CA VAL A 465 -10.37 16.28 -16.87
C VAL A 465 -9.54 15.48 -15.89
N GLY A 466 -9.95 14.24 -15.63
CA GLY A 466 -9.33 13.32 -14.69
C GLY A 466 -8.41 12.30 -15.37
N PHE A 467 -7.17 12.18 -14.89
CA PHE A 467 -6.18 11.19 -15.29
C PHE A 467 -5.94 10.21 -14.12
N GLY A 468 -6.72 9.11 -14.11
CA GLY A 468 -6.72 8.09 -13.06
C GLY A 468 -7.11 8.60 -11.66
N ALA A 469 -7.62 9.83 -11.57
CA ALA A 469 -7.90 10.51 -10.31
C ALA A 469 -9.24 10.05 -9.73
N ASN A 470 -9.18 9.29 -8.63
CA ASN A 470 -10.35 8.75 -7.95
C ASN A 470 -10.71 9.58 -6.70
N MET A 471 -10.91 10.88 -6.91
CA MET A 471 -10.95 11.90 -5.86
C MET A 471 -11.98 11.63 -4.77
N SER A 472 -13.14 11.05 -5.12
CA SER A 472 -14.22 10.78 -4.16
C SER A 472 -13.87 9.75 -3.07
N VAL A 473 -12.81 8.96 -3.27
CA VAL A 473 -12.31 7.97 -2.29
C VAL A 473 -10.83 8.13 -1.94
N SER A 474 -10.15 9.12 -2.52
CA SER A 474 -8.73 9.43 -2.22
C SER A 474 -8.52 10.77 -1.52
N GLN A 475 -9.52 11.66 -1.55
CA GLN A 475 -9.55 12.96 -0.88
C GLN A 475 -10.53 12.94 0.31
N GLY A 476 -10.37 13.88 1.26
CA GLY A 476 -11.37 14.13 2.30
C GLY A 476 -12.61 14.83 1.75
N ASP A 477 -13.61 15.12 2.61
CA ASP A 477 -14.85 15.81 2.23
C ASP A 477 -15.63 15.07 1.10
N THR A 478 -15.73 13.74 1.19
CA THR A 478 -16.35 12.89 0.15
C THR A 478 -17.73 13.37 -0.32
N ASP A 479 -18.61 13.79 0.58
CA ASP A 479 -19.96 14.25 0.19
C ASP A 479 -19.92 15.54 -0.64
N MET A 480 -18.99 16.44 -0.31
CA MET A 480 -18.75 17.66 -1.08
C MET A 480 -18.17 17.32 -2.45
N ALA A 481 -17.29 16.33 -2.54
CA ALA A 481 -16.74 15.84 -3.80
C ALA A 481 -17.86 15.30 -4.71
N VAL A 482 -18.79 14.51 -4.18
CA VAL A 482 -19.94 13.98 -4.95
C VAL A 482 -20.82 15.11 -5.47
N ALA A 483 -21.17 16.07 -4.61
CA ALA A 483 -21.96 17.23 -5.01
C ALA A 483 -21.25 18.04 -6.12
N ALA A 484 -19.95 18.28 -5.99
CA ALA A 484 -19.16 18.98 -6.99
C ALA A 484 -19.12 18.23 -8.33
N LEU A 485 -18.86 16.92 -8.31
CA LEU A 485 -18.83 16.09 -9.52
C LEU A 485 -20.17 16.08 -10.26
N GLN A 486 -21.30 16.08 -9.53
CA GLN A 486 -22.64 16.19 -10.12
C GLN A 486 -22.93 17.57 -10.72
N ALA A 487 -22.36 18.63 -10.14
CA ALA A 487 -22.60 20.01 -10.55
C ALA A 487 -21.77 20.49 -11.75
N LEU A 488 -20.71 19.77 -12.12
CA LEU A 488 -19.86 20.10 -13.28
C LEU A 488 -20.67 20.16 -14.58
N GLU A 489 -20.40 21.17 -15.41
CA GLU A 489 -20.95 21.28 -16.77
C GLU A 489 -20.38 20.18 -17.67
N PHE A 490 -19.09 19.85 -17.51
CA PHE A 490 -18.42 18.84 -18.30
C PHE A 490 -17.37 18.06 -17.49
N HIS A 491 -17.27 16.75 -17.70
CA HIS A 491 -16.32 15.90 -17.00
C HIS A 491 -15.82 14.77 -17.90
N VAL A 492 -14.51 14.66 -18.05
CA VAL A 492 -13.84 13.55 -18.73
C VAL A 492 -13.02 12.79 -17.71
N GLN A 493 -13.16 11.47 -17.67
CA GLN A 493 -12.33 10.60 -16.84
C GLN A 493 -11.57 9.61 -17.73
N ILE A 494 -10.25 9.58 -17.58
CA ILE A 494 -9.34 8.62 -18.19
C ILE A 494 -8.94 7.63 -17.11
N ASP A 495 -9.32 6.37 -17.27
CA ASP A 495 -9.10 5.34 -16.24
C ASP A 495 -9.06 3.94 -16.84
N SER A 496 -8.55 2.98 -16.07
CA SER A 496 -8.45 1.58 -16.51
C SER A 496 -9.69 0.76 -16.17
N VAL A 497 -10.52 1.26 -15.24
CA VAL A 497 -11.78 0.67 -14.78
C VAL A 497 -12.76 1.81 -14.45
N GLU A 498 -14.07 1.54 -14.37
CA GLU A 498 -15.03 2.53 -13.87
C GLU A 498 -14.85 2.75 -12.36
N THR A 499 -14.13 3.81 -11.98
CA THR A 499 -13.93 4.21 -10.59
C THR A 499 -15.15 4.98 -10.04
N PRO A 500 -15.29 5.10 -8.70
CA PRO A 500 -16.33 5.94 -8.09
C PRO A 500 -16.39 7.37 -8.62
N THR A 501 -15.25 8.00 -8.92
CA THR A 501 -15.22 9.31 -9.59
C THR A 501 -15.65 9.23 -11.06
N ALA A 502 -15.21 8.19 -11.80
CA ALA A 502 -15.56 7.99 -13.21
C ALA A 502 -17.08 7.92 -13.45
N ARG A 503 -17.85 7.45 -12.46
CA ARG A 503 -19.31 7.39 -12.55
C ARG A 503 -19.95 8.73 -12.88
N PHE A 504 -19.35 9.85 -12.50
CA PHE A 504 -19.92 11.18 -12.78
C PHE A 504 -19.42 11.79 -14.09
N ALA A 505 -18.63 11.07 -14.88
CA ALA A 505 -18.07 11.59 -16.12
C ALA A 505 -19.09 11.58 -17.26
N ASP A 506 -18.95 12.56 -18.15
CA ASP A 506 -19.64 12.61 -19.44
C ASP A 506 -18.95 11.71 -20.46
N TYR A 507 -17.61 11.64 -20.39
CA TYR A 507 -16.77 10.72 -21.15
C TYR A 507 -15.89 9.88 -20.24
N LEU A 508 -15.84 8.57 -20.50
CA LEU A 508 -14.96 7.63 -19.83
C LEU A 508 -14.03 6.97 -20.88
N LEU A 509 -12.73 7.24 -20.77
CA LEU A 509 -11.72 6.89 -21.77
C LEU A 509 -10.77 5.77 -21.24
N PRO A 510 -10.51 4.71 -22.04
CA PRO A 510 -9.71 3.54 -21.61
C PRO A 510 -8.22 3.83 -21.56
N ALA A 511 -7.69 3.97 -20.34
CA ALA A 511 -6.25 4.01 -20.08
C ALA A 511 -5.65 2.60 -20.11
N ASN A 512 -4.58 2.39 -20.89
CA ASN A 512 -3.88 1.11 -20.91
C ASN A 512 -3.02 0.89 -19.66
N THR A 513 -2.70 -0.37 -19.40
CA THR A 513 -1.81 -0.80 -18.31
C THR A 513 -0.35 -0.59 -18.70
N PRO A 514 0.58 -0.51 -17.74
CA PRO A 514 1.99 -0.23 -18.06
C PRO A 514 2.69 -1.30 -18.89
N TRP A 515 2.16 -2.52 -18.94
CA TRP A 515 2.72 -3.61 -19.74
C TRP A 515 2.35 -3.50 -21.23
N GLU A 516 1.45 -2.58 -21.58
CA GLU A 516 0.93 -2.36 -22.93
C GLU A 516 1.60 -1.20 -23.66
N ARG A 517 2.56 -0.52 -23.01
CA ARG A 517 3.23 0.68 -23.55
C ARG A 517 4.71 0.74 -23.22
N GLU A 518 5.44 1.47 -24.06
CA GLU A 518 6.81 1.85 -23.77
C GLU A 518 6.87 3.00 -22.73
N ALA A 519 7.91 3.03 -21.91
CA ALA A 519 8.14 4.12 -20.95
C ALA A 519 9.63 4.43 -20.79
N LEU A 520 10.00 5.71 -20.93
CA LEU A 520 11.37 6.17 -20.76
C LEU A 520 11.68 6.47 -19.29
N ARG A 521 12.86 6.06 -18.81
CA ARG A 521 13.31 6.32 -17.45
C ARG A 521 14.79 6.73 -17.40
N ASN A 522 15.05 7.83 -16.69
CA ASN A 522 16.37 8.32 -16.32
C ASN A 522 16.60 8.07 -14.82
N GLY A 523 17.29 6.98 -14.48
CA GLY A 523 17.59 6.62 -13.09
C GLY A 523 16.42 6.06 -12.26
N PHE A 524 16.76 5.47 -11.11
CA PHE A 524 15.85 4.65 -10.31
C PHE A 524 15.75 5.02 -8.82
N ASP A 525 16.36 6.13 -8.40
CA ASP A 525 16.13 6.81 -7.11
C ASP A 525 16.53 5.98 -5.87
N VAL A 526 17.57 5.15 -5.96
CA VAL A 526 18.02 4.25 -4.86
C VAL A 526 19.51 4.23 -4.57
N SER A 527 20.37 4.54 -5.54
CA SER A 527 21.83 4.57 -5.41
C SER A 527 22.44 5.34 -6.58
N GLN A 528 23.70 5.76 -6.47
CA GLN A 528 24.39 6.39 -7.59
C GLN A 528 24.51 5.45 -8.81
N SER A 529 24.72 4.15 -8.59
CA SER A 529 24.78 3.17 -9.67
C SER A 529 23.43 3.01 -10.37
N ALA A 530 22.33 3.11 -9.64
CA ALA A 530 20.99 3.06 -10.22
C ALA A 530 20.64 4.33 -11.02
N GLU A 531 21.15 5.51 -10.62
CA GLU A 531 21.02 6.73 -11.44
C GLU A 531 21.83 6.69 -12.74
N SER A 532 22.86 5.85 -12.80
CA SER A 532 23.68 5.72 -14.02
C SER A 532 22.93 5.06 -15.18
N LEU A 533 21.81 4.38 -14.91
CA LEU A 533 21.02 3.61 -15.87
C LEU A 533 19.90 4.46 -16.49
N VAL A 534 19.91 4.56 -17.83
CA VAL A 534 18.79 5.07 -18.63
C VAL A 534 18.13 3.89 -19.34
N GLN A 535 16.82 3.73 -19.21
CA GLN A 535 16.11 2.58 -19.76
C GLN A 535 14.81 3.00 -20.44
N LEU A 536 14.57 2.45 -21.63
CA LEU A 536 13.23 2.42 -22.24
C LEU A 536 12.62 1.05 -21.93
N ARG A 537 11.57 1.01 -21.11
CA ARG A 537 10.82 -0.22 -20.88
C ARG A 537 10.05 -0.57 -22.15
N PRO A 538 10.16 -1.81 -22.68
CA PRO A 538 9.36 -2.23 -23.83
C PRO A 538 7.89 -2.46 -23.45
N ALA A 539 6.99 -2.39 -24.44
CA ALA A 539 5.67 -3.01 -24.32
C ALA A 539 5.83 -4.53 -24.24
N VAL A 540 5.29 -5.14 -23.18
CA VAL A 540 5.41 -6.58 -22.89
C VAL A 540 4.32 -7.37 -23.61
N VAL A 541 3.12 -6.77 -23.69
CA VAL A 541 1.93 -7.28 -24.37
C VAL A 541 1.32 -6.16 -25.22
N PRO A 542 0.56 -6.45 -26.27
CA PRO A 542 -0.17 -5.43 -27.01
C PRO A 542 -1.30 -4.82 -26.17
N SER A 543 -1.70 -3.58 -26.47
CA SER A 543 -2.88 -2.95 -25.86
C SER A 543 -4.13 -3.80 -26.06
N ALA A 544 -4.85 -4.08 -24.98
CA ALA A 544 -6.14 -4.73 -25.04
C ALA A 544 -7.22 -3.75 -25.56
N GLY A 545 -8.06 -4.23 -26.48
CA GLY A 545 -9.14 -3.44 -27.08
C GLY A 545 -8.60 -2.21 -27.82
N GLU A 546 -9.21 -1.05 -27.56
CA GLU A 546 -8.78 0.26 -28.06
C GLU A 546 -8.14 1.11 -26.95
N SER A 547 -7.64 0.50 -25.88
CA SER A 547 -7.01 1.27 -24.79
C SER A 547 -5.72 1.98 -25.24
N ARG A 548 -5.52 3.20 -24.74
CA ARG A 548 -4.37 4.07 -25.06
C ARG A 548 -3.66 4.51 -23.79
N SER A 549 -2.38 4.85 -23.86
CA SER A 549 -1.65 5.46 -22.76
C SER A 549 -2.10 6.91 -22.53
N ASP A 550 -1.93 7.42 -21.31
CA ASP A 550 -2.21 8.83 -21.01
C ASP A 550 -1.40 9.76 -21.94
N THR A 551 -0.16 9.39 -22.30
CA THR A 551 0.68 10.13 -23.25
C THR A 551 0.04 10.21 -24.64
N GLU A 552 -0.43 9.09 -25.20
CA GLU A 552 -1.10 9.09 -26.51
C GLU A 552 -2.37 9.95 -26.50
N ILE A 553 -3.13 9.91 -25.41
CA ILE A 553 -4.36 10.70 -25.26
C ILE A 553 -4.04 12.19 -25.22
N VAL A 554 -3.05 12.62 -24.42
CA VAL A 554 -2.72 14.06 -24.32
C VAL A 554 -2.06 14.62 -25.57
N PHE A 555 -1.26 13.83 -26.30
CA PHE A 555 -0.68 14.28 -27.59
C PHE A 555 -1.78 14.54 -28.63
N ASP A 556 -2.73 13.60 -28.80
CA ASP A 556 -3.87 13.76 -29.73
C ASP A 556 -4.74 14.96 -29.33
N LEU A 557 -5.08 15.08 -28.05
CA LEU A 557 -5.87 16.20 -27.53
C LEU A 557 -5.14 17.55 -27.67
N ALA A 558 -3.83 17.59 -27.44
CA ALA A 558 -3.01 18.79 -27.64
C ALA A 558 -3.03 19.27 -29.09
N CYS A 559 -2.85 18.36 -30.06
CA CYS A 559 -2.92 18.71 -31.48
C CYS A 559 -4.29 19.30 -31.86
N ARG A 560 -5.40 18.72 -31.36
CA ARG A 560 -6.77 19.23 -31.60
C ARG A 560 -7.03 20.60 -30.99
N LEU A 561 -6.32 20.94 -29.90
CA LEU A 561 -6.38 22.23 -29.21
C LEU A 561 -5.34 23.24 -29.73
N GLY A 562 -4.69 22.95 -30.87
CA GLY A 562 -3.74 23.88 -31.49
C GLY A 562 -2.36 23.93 -30.81
N LEU A 563 -2.01 22.91 -30.02
CA LEU A 563 -0.72 22.80 -29.33
C LEU A 563 0.26 21.85 -30.04
N GLY A 564 0.05 21.57 -31.33
CA GLY A 564 0.81 20.60 -32.13
C GLY A 564 2.33 20.80 -32.06
N ASP A 565 2.83 22.01 -32.32
CA ASP A 565 4.27 22.33 -32.25
C ASP A 565 4.90 21.98 -30.89
N ALA A 566 4.17 22.21 -29.79
CA ALA A 566 4.67 21.94 -28.44
C ALA A 566 4.63 20.44 -28.07
N PHE A 567 3.94 19.64 -28.88
CA PHE A 567 3.73 18.19 -28.76
C PHE A 567 4.19 17.44 -30.01
N PHE A 568 5.11 18.03 -30.78
CA PHE A 568 5.77 17.40 -31.93
C PHE A 568 4.77 16.84 -32.96
N ASP A 569 3.65 17.54 -33.16
CA ASP A 569 2.55 17.15 -34.05
C ASP A 569 2.00 15.74 -33.80
N GLY A 570 2.09 15.27 -32.55
CA GLY A 570 1.65 13.94 -32.15
C GLY A 570 2.76 12.87 -32.16
N ASP A 571 3.99 13.21 -32.57
CA ASP A 571 5.12 12.28 -32.63
C ASP A 571 5.80 12.12 -31.25
N ILE A 572 5.39 11.07 -30.53
CA ILE A 572 5.93 10.71 -29.21
C ILE A 572 7.40 10.28 -29.30
N ASP A 573 7.84 9.68 -30.40
CA ASP A 573 9.22 9.23 -30.56
C ASP A 573 10.16 10.42 -30.77
N ALA A 574 9.76 11.40 -31.60
CA ALA A 574 10.47 12.67 -31.73
C ALA A 574 10.57 13.41 -30.38
N ALA A 575 9.50 13.39 -29.59
CA ALA A 575 9.47 13.99 -28.26
C ALA A 575 10.45 13.33 -27.28
N ARG A 576 10.59 11.99 -27.34
CA ARG A 576 11.54 11.22 -26.54
C ARG A 576 12.98 11.43 -26.99
N ASP A 577 13.24 11.49 -28.29
CA ASP A 577 14.57 11.81 -28.81
C ASP A 577 15.01 13.22 -28.42
N TRP A 578 14.09 14.20 -28.46
CA TRP A 578 14.32 15.51 -27.88
C TRP A 578 14.65 15.39 -26.39
N GLN A 579 13.84 14.68 -25.60
CA GLN A 579 14.09 14.52 -24.16
C GLN A 579 15.50 13.96 -23.86
N LEU A 580 15.96 12.99 -24.66
CA LEU A 580 17.25 12.31 -24.51
C LEU A 580 18.46 13.10 -25.01
N GLN A 581 18.26 14.09 -25.89
CA GLN A 581 19.35 14.77 -26.61
C GLN A 581 20.51 15.26 -25.70
N PRO A 582 20.27 15.89 -24.52
CA PRO A 582 21.37 16.35 -23.66
C PRO A 582 22.22 15.22 -23.07
N SER A 583 21.64 14.02 -22.94
CA SER A 583 22.36 12.83 -22.47
C SER A 583 23.26 12.22 -23.54
N GLY A 584 23.14 12.64 -24.81
CA GLY A 584 23.83 12.03 -25.95
C GLY A 584 23.35 10.62 -26.31
N LEU A 585 22.26 10.14 -25.72
CA LEU A 585 21.59 8.89 -26.09
C LEU A 585 20.50 9.18 -27.13
N ARG A 586 20.17 8.18 -27.96
CA ARG A 586 19.01 8.20 -28.87
C ARG A 586 18.03 7.12 -28.48
N LEU A 587 16.75 7.31 -28.80
CA LEU A 587 15.69 6.33 -28.55
C LEU A 587 16.00 4.98 -29.22
N ALA A 588 16.57 5.02 -30.43
CA ALA A 588 16.99 3.82 -31.17
C ALA A 588 18.04 2.99 -30.39
N ASP A 589 18.98 3.65 -29.69
CA ASP A 589 20.01 2.98 -28.91
C ASP A 589 19.37 2.25 -27.70
N LEU A 590 18.36 2.85 -27.07
CA LEU A 590 17.62 2.23 -25.96
C LEU A 590 16.73 1.06 -26.44
N ARG A 591 16.07 1.17 -27.60
CA ARG A 591 15.30 0.05 -28.18
C ARG A 591 16.20 -1.15 -28.52
N ALA A 592 17.41 -0.90 -28.98
CA ALA A 592 18.41 -1.95 -29.21
C ALA A 592 18.94 -2.59 -27.91
N ASN A 593 18.78 -1.92 -26.75
CA ASN A 593 19.26 -2.34 -25.45
C ASN A 593 18.12 -2.32 -24.40
N PRO A 594 17.17 -3.27 -24.42
CA PRO A 594 15.97 -3.25 -23.58
C PRO A 594 16.24 -3.31 -22.06
N LYS A 595 17.43 -3.77 -21.66
CA LYS A 595 17.91 -3.71 -20.26
C LYS A 595 18.35 -2.30 -19.82
N GLY A 596 18.38 -1.35 -20.74
CA GLY A 596 18.89 0.00 -20.56
C GLY A 596 20.39 0.13 -20.84
N ILE A 597 20.85 1.37 -20.85
CA ILE A 597 22.25 1.75 -21.07
C ILE A 597 22.74 2.46 -19.80
N SER A 598 23.79 1.90 -19.18
CA SER A 598 24.48 2.54 -18.06
C SER A 598 25.63 3.41 -18.56
N ARG A 599 25.61 4.70 -18.20
CA ARG A 599 26.73 5.62 -18.43
C ARG A 599 27.31 6.07 -17.08
N PRO A 600 28.64 6.05 -16.88
CA PRO A 600 29.26 6.43 -15.61
C PRO A 600 28.85 7.83 -15.15
N LEU A 601 28.54 7.96 -13.86
CA LEU A 601 28.30 9.23 -13.17
C LEU A 601 29.22 9.31 -11.95
N THR A 602 29.88 10.44 -11.75
CA THR A 602 30.80 10.63 -10.62
C THR A 602 30.06 11.17 -9.41
N TYR A 603 29.90 10.33 -8.38
CA TYR A 603 29.35 10.76 -7.09
C TYR A 603 30.20 11.86 -6.45
N ARG A 604 29.55 12.88 -5.90
CA ARG A 604 30.18 13.99 -5.16
C ARG A 604 29.33 14.35 -3.96
N GLU A 605 30.00 14.80 -2.90
CA GLU A 605 29.39 15.19 -1.62
C GLU A 605 29.56 16.67 -1.37
N ALA A 606 28.76 17.20 -0.45
CA ALA A 606 28.78 18.58 -0.02
C ALA A 606 28.77 19.55 -1.20
N LYS A 607 27.89 19.32 -2.19
CA LYS A 607 27.84 20.11 -3.42
C LYS A 607 27.57 21.59 -3.14
N PHE A 608 26.88 21.89 -2.04
CA PHE A 608 26.67 23.24 -1.53
C PHE A 608 27.96 23.99 -1.18
N ALA A 609 29.06 23.27 -0.94
CA ALA A 609 30.38 23.84 -0.66
C ALA A 609 31.27 24.00 -1.91
N GLU A 610 30.79 23.59 -3.09
CA GLU A 610 31.55 23.77 -4.34
C GLU A 610 31.71 25.25 -4.69
N GLN A 611 32.89 25.61 -5.19
CA GLN A 611 33.15 26.93 -5.76
C GLN A 611 32.48 27.03 -7.14
N VAL A 612 31.77 28.14 -7.36
CA VAL A 612 31.19 28.55 -8.64
C VAL A 612 31.60 30.00 -8.94
N ASP A 613 31.33 30.48 -10.15
CA ASP A 613 31.77 31.81 -10.61
C ASP A 613 31.29 32.96 -9.69
N THR A 614 30.14 32.78 -9.05
CA THR A 614 29.52 33.76 -8.16
C THR A 614 29.84 33.57 -6.67
N GLY A 615 30.79 32.71 -6.30
CA GLY A 615 31.11 32.37 -4.90
C GLY A 615 30.88 30.89 -4.59
N LEU A 616 30.34 30.56 -3.42
CA LEU A 616 29.98 29.16 -3.10
C LEU A 616 28.63 28.80 -3.72
N ARG A 617 28.40 27.52 -4.07
CA ARG A 617 27.12 27.03 -4.60
C ARG A 617 25.96 27.19 -3.60
N GLY A 618 26.22 27.02 -2.31
CA GLY A 618 25.26 27.14 -1.22
C GLY A 618 23.98 26.31 -1.39
N PHE A 619 22.96 26.74 -0.66
CA PHE A 619 21.61 26.16 -0.66
C PHE A 619 20.66 27.01 -1.51
N GLN A 620 19.59 26.41 -2.04
CA GLN A 620 18.54 27.13 -2.79
C GLN A 620 17.53 27.81 -1.85
N THR A 621 18.05 28.58 -0.90
CA THR A 621 17.31 29.31 0.14
C THR A 621 17.56 30.82 -0.01
N PRO A 622 16.71 31.69 0.55
CA PRO A 622 16.90 33.14 0.49
C PRO A 622 18.27 33.62 1.00
N THR A 623 18.80 33.00 2.06
CA THR A 623 20.13 33.32 2.60
C THR A 623 21.27 32.62 1.86
N GLY A 624 20.98 31.59 1.05
CA GLY A 624 22.00 30.68 0.52
C GLY A 624 22.57 29.70 1.55
N LEU A 625 22.02 29.69 2.78
CA LEU A 625 22.38 28.84 3.92
C LEU A 625 21.21 27.94 4.32
N VAL A 626 21.45 26.94 5.18
CA VAL A 626 20.36 26.24 5.88
C VAL A 626 19.60 27.22 6.76
N GLU A 627 18.29 27.30 6.55
CA GLU A 627 17.41 28.21 7.27
C GLU A 627 16.99 27.57 8.60
N ILE A 628 17.69 27.89 9.69
CA ILE A 628 17.22 27.61 11.07
C ILE A 628 16.00 28.47 11.36
N TYR A 629 16.11 29.76 11.06
CA TYR A 629 15.04 30.75 11.15
C TYR A 629 14.64 31.19 9.75
N SER A 630 13.37 31.06 9.37
CA SER A 630 12.91 31.41 8.01
C SER A 630 12.19 32.76 7.99
N GLU A 631 12.90 33.81 7.59
CA GLU A 631 12.29 35.14 7.38
C GLU A 631 11.27 35.09 6.22
N ARG A 632 11.43 34.17 5.26
CA ARG A 632 10.41 33.94 4.20
C ARG A 632 9.06 33.53 4.78
N LEU A 633 9.04 32.63 5.76
CA LEU A 633 7.81 32.24 6.46
C LEU A 633 7.22 33.41 7.23
N LEU A 634 8.06 34.16 7.95
CA LEU A 634 7.64 35.36 8.69
C LEU A 634 6.97 36.39 7.76
N ASN A 635 7.59 36.67 6.60
CA ASN A 635 7.08 37.62 5.60
C ASN A 635 5.72 37.21 5.01
N HIS A 636 5.30 35.96 5.22
CA HIS A 636 4.00 35.41 4.82
C HIS A 636 3.15 35.02 6.03
N TRP A 637 3.41 35.64 7.18
CA TRP A 637 2.63 35.53 8.42
C TRP A 637 2.64 34.14 9.08
N TYR A 638 3.65 33.32 8.77
CA TYR A 638 3.86 32.02 9.39
C TYR A 638 4.98 32.06 10.43
N GLU A 639 4.95 31.09 11.34
CA GLU A 639 6.01 30.92 12.34
C GLU A 639 7.38 30.65 11.66
N PRO A 640 8.42 31.48 11.94
CA PRO A 640 9.74 31.36 11.31
C PRO A 640 10.56 30.18 11.86
N VAL A 641 10.21 29.70 13.05
CA VAL A 641 10.72 28.48 13.70
C VAL A 641 9.53 27.59 14.10
N PRO A 642 9.65 26.26 14.10
CA PRO A 642 8.53 25.39 14.46
C PRO A 642 8.04 25.66 15.89
N ARG A 643 6.72 25.82 16.02
CA ARG A 643 5.99 25.90 17.29
C ARG A 643 4.76 25.01 17.19
N PHE A 644 4.43 24.33 18.28
CA PHE A 644 3.28 23.43 18.37
C PHE A 644 2.44 23.77 19.60
N GLN A 645 1.15 23.51 19.50
CA GLN A 645 0.21 23.68 20.62
C GLN A 645 -0.17 22.33 21.24
N SER A 646 -0.40 22.33 22.55
CA SER A 646 -0.70 21.11 23.30
C SER A 646 -2.11 20.58 23.03
N GLU A 647 -3.10 21.39 22.66
CA GLU A 647 -4.46 20.93 22.32
C GLU A 647 -5.06 21.75 21.18
N VAL A 648 -5.86 21.09 20.32
CA VAL A 648 -6.60 21.79 19.26
C VAL A 648 -7.95 22.20 19.81
N GLN A 649 -8.21 23.51 19.85
CA GLN A 649 -9.48 24.05 20.35
C GLN A 649 -10.66 23.59 19.47
N GLY A 650 -11.78 23.25 20.12
CA GLY A 650 -13.04 22.92 19.44
C GLY A 650 -13.28 21.44 19.11
N GLU A 651 -12.38 20.53 19.51
CA GLU A 651 -12.62 19.09 19.41
C GLU A 651 -13.37 18.54 20.63
N ASP A 652 -14.49 17.85 20.42
CA ASP A 652 -15.20 17.12 21.47
C ASP A 652 -14.51 15.77 21.74
N HIS A 653 -13.50 15.79 22.61
CA HIS A 653 -12.75 14.60 23.02
C HIS A 653 -13.59 13.59 23.80
N HIS A 654 -14.74 13.99 24.34
CA HIS A 654 -15.64 13.07 25.03
C HIS A 654 -16.49 12.29 24.03
N ALA A 655 -17.05 12.97 23.02
CA ALA A 655 -17.83 12.31 21.97
C ALA A 655 -16.97 11.49 20.99
N TYR A 656 -15.71 11.91 20.75
CA TYR A 656 -14.79 11.28 19.79
C TYR A 656 -13.40 11.05 20.43
N PRO A 657 -13.27 10.08 21.34
CA PRO A 657 -12.06 9.91 22.14
C PRO A 657 -10.84 9.42 21.34
N LEU A 658 -11.05 8.68 20.25
CA LEU A 658 -9.97 8.03 19.50
C LEU A 658 -9.31 8.96 18.51
N ARG A 659 -7.98 8.86 18.38
CA ARG A 659 -7.20 9.40 17.28
C ARG A 659 -7.22 8.41 16.12
N LEU A 660 -7.94 8.77 15.07
CA LEU A 660 -8.01 8.01 13.85
C LEU A 660 -6.79 8.29 12.97
N THR A 661 -6.12 7.23 12.57
CA THR A 661 -5.05 7.25 11.59
C THR A 661 -5.23 6.16 10.55
N THR A 662 -4.38 6.18 9.53
CA THR A 662 -4.37 5.15 8.48
C THR A 662 -2.95 4.86 8.04
N ALA A 663 -2.76 3.72 7.40
CA ALA A 663 -1.49 3.31 6.84
C ALA A 663 -1.66 2.58 5.52
N LYS A 664 -0.66 2.74 4.65
CA LYS A 664 -0.56 1.93 3.42
C LYS A 664 -0.33 0.46 3.82
N ASN A 665 -1.08 -0.44 3.22
CA ASN A 665 -0.81 -1.88 3.35
C ASN A 665 0.08 -2.37 2.18
N GLY A 666 0.69 -3.54 2.34
CA GLY A 666 1.55 -4.13 1.31
C GLY A 666 0.80 -4.71 0.10
N TYR A 667 -0.54 -4.85 0.20
CA TYR A 667 -1.35 -5.67 -0.70
C TYR A 667 -2.04 -4.86 -1.80
N PHE A 668 -2.53 -3.67 -1.48
CA PHE A 668 -3.24 -2.79 -2.42
C PHE A 668 -2.42 -1.52 -2.69
N CYS A 669 -2.78 -0.80 -3.76
CA CYS A 669 -2.26 0.54 -3.98
C CYS A 669 -3.41 1.54 -3.92
N HIS A 670 -3.45 2.36 -2.87
CA HIS A 670 -4.54 3.31 -2.64
C HIS A 670 -5.91 2.63 -2.71
N SER A 671 -6.82 3.07 -3.59
CA SER A 671 -8.15 2.49 -3.83
C SER A 671 -8.19 1.40 -4.91
N GLN A 672 -7.04 1.02 -5.48
CA GLN A 672 -6.95 0.06 -6.59
C GLN A 672 -6.78 -1.39 -6.13
N HIS A 673 -7.00 -2.31 -7.07
CA HIS A 673 -6.67 -3.74 -7.01
C HIS A 673 -7.44 -4.58 -5.99
N ARG A 674 -8.59 -4.10 -5.53
CA ARG A 674 -9.45 -4.84 -4.58
C ARG A 674 -10.25 -5.95 -5.27
N ASN A 675 -10.40 -5.87 -6.59
CA ASN A 675 -10.91 -6.92 -7.45
C ASN A 675 -9.86 -7.98 -7.86
N VAL A 676 -8.58 -7.78 -7.56
CA VAL A 676 -7.52 -8.76 -7.85
C VAL A 676 -7.56 -9.87 -6.80
N VAL A 677 -7.75 -11.12 -7.24
CA VAL A 677 -8.04 -12.27 -6.37
C VAL A 677 -6.89 -12.58 -5.43
N SER A 678 -5.66 -12.67 -5.94
CA SER A 678 -4.49 -12.98 -5.11
C SER A 678 -4.22 -11.93 -4.04
N LEU A 679 -4.49 -10.65 -4.33
CA LEU A 679 -4.33 -9.54 -3.39
C LEU A 679 -5.49 -9.50 -2.38
N ARG A 680 -6.72 -9.67 -2.84
CA ARG A 680 -7.92 -9.63 -1.98
C ARG A 680 -7.97 -10.79 -0.99
N LYS A 681 -7.39 -11.95 -1.31
CA LYS A 681 -7.21 -13.07 -0.35
C LYS A 681 -6.37 -12.67 0.87
N ARG A 682 -5.47 -11.67 0.75
CA ARG A 682 -4.62 -11.20 1.87
C ARG A 682 -5.35 -10.27 2.84
N MET A 683 -6.40 -9.59 2.38
CA MET A 683 -7.26 -8.73 3.20
C MET A 683 -8.64 -8.67 2.56
N ARG A 684 -9.56 -9.53 3.03
CA ARG A 684 -10.88 -9.75 2.39
C ARG A 684 -11.90 -8.66 2.68
N GLN A 685 -11.77 -8.01 3.85
CA GLN A 685 -12.72 -7.05 4.40
C GLN A 685 -11.99 -5.75 4.78
N PRO A 686 -12.67 -4.58 4.76
CA PRO A 686 -12.17 -3.36 5.37
C PRO A 686 -12.00 -3.59 6.87
N GLN A 687 -10.87 -3.17 7.41
CA GLN A 687 -10.48 -3.40 8.79
C GLN A 687 -10.14 -2.09 9.52
N VAL A 688 -10.38 -2.10 10.84
CA VAL A 688 -9.92 -1.10 11.80
C VAL A 688 -9.14 -1.81 12.91
N TRP A 689 -7.88 -1.44 13.10
CA TRP A 689 -7.07 -1.95 14.22
C TRP A 689 -7.23 -1.06 15.45
N VAL A 690 -7.47 -1.66 16.60
CA VAL A 690 -7.62 -0.99 17.89
C VAL A 690 -7.03 -1.84 19.01
N HIS A 691 -6.68 -1.21 20.13
CA HIS A 691 -6.32 -1.95 21.34
C HIS A 691 -7.52 -2.77 21.85
N PRO A 692 -7.32 -4.00 22.36
CA PRO A 692 -8.41 -4.83 22.89
C PRO A 692 -9.27 -4.11 23.93
N ASP A 693 -8.67 -3.40 24.90
CA ASP A 693 -9.40 -2.66 25.93
C ASP A 693 -10.38 -1.63 25.33
N THR A 694 -9.98 -0.97 24.25
CA THR A 694 -10.79 0.03 23.54
C THR A 694 -12.01 -0.60 22.88
N ALA A 695 -11.84 -1.76 22.24
CA ALA A 695 -12.95 -2.49 21.63
C ALA A 695 -13.88 -3.10 22.69
N GLN A 696 -13.31 -3.73 23.72
CA GLN A 696 -14.07 -4.39 24.79
C GLN A 696 -14.88 -3.40 25.62
N ALA A 697 -14.38 -2.17 25.82
CA ALA A 697 -15.14 -1.09 26.44
C ALA A 697 -16.43 -0.74 25.68
N GLN A 698 -16.49 -1.05 24.37
CA GLN A 698 -17.67 -0.89 23.52
C GLN A 698 -18.47 -2.19 23.33
N GLY A 699 -18.10 -3.27 24.02
CA GLY A 699 -18.71 -4.60 23.87
C GLY A 699 -18.38 -5.29 22.53
N LEU A 700 -17.26 -4.94 21.90
CA LEU A 700 -16.81 -5.52 20.63
C LEU A 700 -15.74 -6.61 20.84
N GLU A 701 -15.86 -7.70 20.08
CA GLU A 701 -14.86 -8.76 20.00
C GLU A 701 -13.99 -8.64 18.73
N ASP A 702 -12.87 -9.37 18.71
CA ASP A 702 -12.01 -9.43 17.53
C ASP A 702 -12.75 -10.04 16.33
N GLY A 703 -12.73 -9.35 15.20
CA GLY A 703 -13.45 -9.71 13.99
C GLY A 703 -14.90 -9.21 13.92
N ASP A 704 -15.42 -8.52 14.94
CA ASP A 704 -16.74 -7.88 14.87
C ASP A 704 -16.75 -6.74 13.87
N TRP A 705 -17.91 -6.46 13.29
CA TRP A 705 -18.10 -5.23 12.53
C TRP A 705 -18.51 -4.07 13.43
N ALA A 706 -17.85 -2.94 13.25
CA ALA A 706 -18.11 -1.71 13.96
C ALA A 706 -18.33 -0.54 13.00
N GLU A 707 -19.00 0.49 13.49
CA GLU A 707 -19.09 1.79 12.86
C GLU A 707 -18.05 2.72 13.49
N LEU A 708 -17.21 3.30 12.65
CA LEU A 708 -16.42 4.46 13.00
C LEU A 708 -17.26 5.70 12.72
N VAL A 709 -17.29 6.62 13.68
CA VAL A 709 -18.04 7.88 13.60
C VAL A 709 -17.11 9.04 13.89
N SER A 710 -17.11 10.05 13.03
CA SER A 710 -16.48 11.35 13.29
C SER A 710 -17.54 12.46 13.21
N PRO A 711 -17.21 13.72 13.54
CA PRO A 711 -18.11 14.86 13.28
C PRO A 711 -18.53 15.01 11.81
N HIS A 712 -17.81 14.36 10.87
CA HIS A 712 -17.96 14.55 9.43
C HIS A 712 -18.71 13.42 8.74
N GLY A 713 -18.76 12.23 9.34
CA GLY A 713 -19.42 11.10 8.72
C GLY A 713 -19.19 9.77 9.43
N THR A 714 -19.53 8.69 8.74
CA THR A 714 -19.39 7.32 9.24
C THR A 714 -18.78 6.40 8.19
N ALA A 715 -18.12 5.34 8.67
CA ALA A 715 -17.66 4.22 7.85
C ALA A 715 -17.68 2.92 8.66
N ARG A 716 -17.93 1.79 7.99
CA ARG A 716 -18.00 0.46 8.62
C ARG A 716 -16.77 -0.36 8.31
N MET A 717 -16.21 -0.97 9.35
CA MET A 717 -15.00 -1.79 9.24
C MET A 717 -15.04 -2.94 10.24
N GLN A 718 -14.32 -4.01 9.93
CA GLN A 718 -14.10 -5.13 10.83
C GLN A 718 -13.02 -4.75 11.86
N VAL A 719 -13.34 -4.90 13.14
CA VAL A 719 -12.44 -4.70 14.27
C VAL A 719 -11.37 -5.78 14.25
N ILE A 720 -10.11 -5.36 14.37
CA ILE A 720 -8.96 -6.23 14.55
C ILE A 720 -8.21 -5.79 15.80
N PHE A 721 -7.92 -6.72 16.69
CA PHE A 721 -7.16 -6.43 17.91
C PHE A 721 -5.68 -6.25 17.60
N ASP A 722 -5.09 -5.20 18.16
CA ASP A 722 -3.65 -4.93 18.13
C ASP A 722 -3.20 -4.41 19.51
N THR A 723 -2.54 -5.27 20.29
CA THR A 723 -2.06 -4.95 21.64
C THR A 723 -0.87 -3.99 21.64
N ASP A 724 -0.18 -3.82 20.51
CA ASP A 724 0.91 -2.86 20.41
C ASP A 724 0.37 -1.41 20.22
N LEU A 725 -0.90 -1.23 19.84
CA LEU A 725 -1.51 0.10 19.73
C LEU A 725 -1.75 0.75 21.10
N HIS A 726 -1.73 2.09 21.11
CA HIS A 726 -2.20 2.83 22.27
C HIS A 726 -3.75 2.75 22.35
N PRO A 727 -4.37 2.64 23.53
CA PRO A 727 -5.83 2.57 23.67
C PRO A 727 -6.60 3.69 22.98
N ASP A 728 -6.03 4.90 22.94
CA ASP A 728 -6.65 6.05 22.28
C ASP A 728 -6.45 6.12 20.76
N VAL A 729 -5.92 5.08 20.12
CA VAL A 729 -5.60 5.09 18.68
C VAL A 729 -6.41 4.03 17.94
N ALA A 730 -7.00 4.45 16.82
CA ALA A 730 -7.62 3.56 15.84
C ALA A 730 -6.91 3.70 14.49
N VAL A 731 -6.59 2.58 13.85
CA VAL A 731 -5.98 2.57 12.51
C VAL A 731 -7.01 2.04 11.52
N GLY A 732 -7.58 2.90 10.68
CA GLY A 732 -8.53 2.49 9.65
C GLY A 732 -7.84 2.13 8.33
N SER A 733 -8.31 1.10 7.65
CA SER A 733 -7.94 0.84 6.25
C SER A 733 -8.74 1.74 5.31
N TYR A 734 -8.09 2.29 4.27
CA TYR A 734 -8.73 3.24 3.34
C TYR A 734 -8.90 2.64 1.93
N GLY A 735 -9.66 3.33 1.07
CA GLY A 735 -9.78 3.01 -0.37
C GLY A 735 -10.73 1.86 -0.71
N TRP A 736 -11.66 1.49 0.17
CA TRP A 736 -12.59 0.38 -0.04
C TRP A 736 -13.85 0.82 -0.78
N TRP A 737 -14.08 0.20 -1.95
CA TRP A 737 -15.29 0.40 -2.75
C TRP A 737 -15.56 -0.82 -3.66
N GLN A 738 -14.49 -1.38 -4.20
CA GLN A 738 -14.57 -2.39 -5.26
C GLN A 738 -14.95 -3.79 -4.74
N ALA A 739 -15.80 -4.46 -5.50
CA ALA A 739 -16.16 -5.86 -5.31
C ALA A 739 -15.05 -6.81 -5.79
N ASN A 740 -15.17 -8.09 -5.44
CA ASN A 740 -14.37 -9.19 -5.99
C ASN A 740 -15.29 -10.39 -6.22
N ALA A 741 -15.89 -10.45 -7.41
CA ALA A 741 -16.86 -11.49 -7.77
C ALA A 741 -16.29 -12.92 -7.70
N PRO A 742 -15.05 -13.22 -8.14
CA PRO A 742 -14.49 -14.57 -8.03
C PRO A 742 -14.40 -15.09 -6.58
N LEU A 743 -14.27 -14.19 -5.60
CA LEU A 743 -14.26 -14.53 -4.16
C LEU A 743 -15.63 -14.39 -3.47
N GLY A 744 -16.67 -13.99 -4.20
CA GLY A 744 -17.99 -13.70 -3.63
C GLY A 744 -18.00 -12.55 -2.65
N LEU A 745 -17.06 -11.59 -2.79
CA LEU A 745 -16.96 -10.44 -1.91
C LEU A 745 -17.62 -9.24 -2.58
N GLY A 746 -18.68 -8.74 -1.96
CA GLY A 746 -19.37 -7.54 -2.43
C GLY A 746 -18.50 -6.28 -2.38
N GLY A 747 -18.89 -5.28 -3.18
CA GLY A 747 -18.35 -3.93 -3.08
C GLY A 747 -18.93 -3.18 -1.87
N TYR A 748 -18.33 -2.04 -1.57
CA TYR A 748 -18.83 -1.10 -0.57
C TYR A 748 -19.23 0.17 -1.28
N ASP A 749 -20.44 0.66 -1.04
CA ASP A 749 -20.83 1.96 -1.56
C ASP A 749 -19.97 3.06 -0.91
N PRO A 750 -19.10 3.75 -1.66
CA PRO A 750 -18.21 4.76 -1.11
C PRO A 750 -18.94 6.06 -0.71
N PHE A 751 -20.21 6.21 -1.08
CA PHE A 751 -21.03 7.39 -0.85
C PHE A 751 -22.05 7.20 0.27
N SER A 752 -22.10 6.02 0.88
CA SER A 752 -23.01 5.71 1.97
C SER A 752 -22.29 5.65 3.31
N GLY A 753 -22.92 6.15 4.37
CA GLY A 753 -22.50 5.89 5.75
C GLY A 753 -22.59 4.41 6.16
N LYS A 754 -23.26 3.57 5.34
CA LYS A 754 -23.25 2.10 5.47
C LYS A 754 -22.09 1.43 4.74
N GLY A 755 -21.29 2.21 4.00
CA GLY A 755 -20.11 1.76 3.27
C GLY A 755 -18.85 1.72 4.13
N ALA A 756 -17.69 1.62 3.48
CA ALA A 756 -16.38 1.44 4.12
C ALA A 756 -15.34 2.50 3.68
N ASN A 757 -15.80 3.64 3.16
CA ASN A 757 -14.91 4.70 2.71
C ASN A 757 -14.39 5.51 3.91
N TYR A 758 -13.16 5.22 4.33
CA TYR A 758 -12.43 5.95 5.39
C TYR A 758 -12.50 7.46 5.24
N ASN A 759 -12.41 7.97 4.01
CA ASN A 759 -12.31 9.40 3.77
C ASN A 759 -13.59 10.18 4.07
N ARG A 760 -14.74 9.50 4.20
CA ARG A 760 -15.98 10.12 4.71
C ARG A 760 -15.84 10.61 6.16
N LEU A 761 -14.88 10.05 6.91
CA LEU A 761 -14.60 10.46 8.28
C LEU A 761 -13.75 11.74 8.34
N ILE A 762 -13.17 12.17 7.23
CA ILE A 762 -12.13 13.20 7.17
C ILE A 762 -12.67 14.47 6.53
N SER A 763 -12.43 15.62 7.16
CA SER A 763 -12.67 16.93 6.56
C SER A 763 -11.39 17.74 6.44
N ALA A 764 -11.25 18.46 5.33
CA ALA A 764 -10.15 19.40 5.10
C ALA A 764 -10.50 20.83 5.57
N ALA A 765 -11.64 21.04 6.25
CA ALA A 765 -12.02 22.35 6.78
C ALA A 765 -11.01 22.92 7.79
N GLN A 766 -10.37 22.04 8.57
CA GLN A 766 -9.23 22.39 9.41
C GLN A 766 -7.99 21.67 8.88
N CYS A 767 -7.17 22.40 8.15
CA CYS A 767 -5.99 21.88 7.45
C CYS A 767 -4.71 22.64 7.83
N ASP A 768 -3.57 22.14 7.37
CA ASP A 768 -2.29 22.82 7.53
C ASP A 768 -2.29 24.19 6.82
N PRO A 769 -1.94 25.29 7.52
CA PRO A 769 -2.16 26.65 7.00
C PRO A 769 -1.26 26.99 5.82
N ILE A 770 -0.14 26.28 5.64
CA ILE A 770 0.78 26.52 4.52
C ILE A 770 0.43 25.60 3.35
N SER A 771 0.33 24.30 3.60
CA SER A 771 0.15 23.29 2.55
C SER A 771 -1.31 22.99 2.18
N GLY A 772 -2.26 23.30 3.06
CA GLY A 772 -3.65 22.84 2.93
C GLY A 772 -3.82 21.33 3.21
N SER A 773 -2.83 20.65 3.79
CA SER A 773 -2.92 19.22 4.10
C SER A 773 -4.07 18.89 5.05
N ALA A 774 -4.90 17.93 4.65
CA ALA A 774 -6.02 17.47 5.44
C ALA A 774 -5.60 16.43 6.50
N PRO A 775 -6.22 16.42 7.69
CA PRO A 775 -5.84 15.59 8.83
C PRO A 775 -6.25 14.11 8.71
N HIS A 776 -5.90 13.46 7.60
CA HIS A 776 -6.16 12.05 7.35
C HIS A 776 -5.56 11.13 8.41
N ARG A 777 -4.56 11.58 9.17
CA ARG A 777 -3.89 10.79 10.19
C ARG A 777 -4.01 11.32 11.61
N SER A 778 -4.86 12.30 11.85
CA SER A 778 -5.08 12.85 13.20
C SER A 778 -6.51 13.32 13.43
N THR A 779 -7.48 12.78 12.67
CA THR A 779 -8.90 13.07 12.87
C THR A 779 -9.41 12.35 14.12
N ARG A 780 -10.36 12.94 14.84
CA ARG A 780 -11.00 12.29 15.98
C ARG A 780 -12.16 11.41 15.55
N CYS A 781 -12.32 10.26 16.20
CA CYS A 781 -13.47 9.38 15.97
C CYS A 781 -13.92 8.65 17.24
N ALA A 782 -15.07 7.99 17.13
CA ALA A 782 -15.59 7.02 18.08
C ALA A 782 -15.79 5.68 17.38
N LEU A 783 -15.63 4.59 18.12
CA LEU A 783 -15.93 3.24 17.69
C LEU A 783 -17.27 2.81 18.31
N ARG A 784 -18.22 2.32 17.50
CA ARG A 784 -19.54 1.89 17.97
C ARG A 784 -19.90 0.51 17.42
N PRO A 785 -20.55 -0.36 18.22
CA PRO A 785 -21.05 -1.63 17.72
C PRO A 785 -22.17 -1.43 16.69
N LEU A 786 -22.19 -2.28 15.65
CA LEU A 786 -23.28 -2.28 14.67
C LEU A 786 -24.53 -2.94 15.25
N ALA A 787 -25.62 -2.19 15.34
CA ALA A 787 -26.92 -2.73 15.71
C ALA A 787 -27.43 -3.72 14.63
N GLY A 788 -27.74 -4.95 15.03
CA GLY A 788 -28.45 -5.92 14.19
C GLY A 788 -27.67 -6.52 13.00
N SER A 789 -26.32 -6.54 13.03
CA SER A 789 -25.54 -7.12 11.93
C SER A 789 -25.63 -8.67 11.90
N GLY A 790 -26.64 -9.18 11.20
CA GLY A 790 -26.80 -10.58 10.80
C GLY A 790 -25.81 -11.03 9.73
N SER A 791 -24.55 -10.57 9.77
CA SER A 791 -23.49 -11.23 9.02
C SER A 791 -23.15 -12.52 9.75
N VAL A 792 -22.94 -13.59 9.00
CA VAL A 792 -22.42 -14.85 9.50
C VAL A 792 -21.07 -14.62 10.21
N LYS A 793 -21.11 -14.45 11.53
CA LYS A 793 -19.92 -14.33 12.37
C LYS A 793 -19.28 -15.73 12.51
N PRO A 794 -17.96 -15.84 12.68
CA PRO A 794 -17.43 -16.95 13.47
C PRO A 794 -18.18 -16.91 14.80
N ALA A 795 -19.00 -17.92 15.03
CA ALA A 795 -19.95 -17.96 16.14
C ALA A 795 -19.29 -17.75 17.52
N TRP A 796 -18.01 -18.10 17.66
CA TRP A 796 -17.18 -17.91 18.84
C TRP A 796 -15.68 -18.07 18.51
N GLN A 797 -14.82 -17.53 19.37
CA GLN A 797 -13.37 -17.76 19.34
C GLN A 797 -12.95 -18.96 20.20
N GLY A 798 -11.92 -19.67 19.76
CA GLY A 798 -11.38 -20.84 20.49
C GLY A 798 -12.25 -22.10 20.42
N PHE A 799 -11.94 -23.07 21.27
CA PHE A 799 -12.66 -24.34 21.36
C PHE A 799 -13.79 -24.27 22.38
N ARG A 800 -15.00 -24.68 22.00
CA ARG A 800 -16.15 -24.91 22.88
C ARG A 800 -16.50 -26.37 22.95
N GLU A 801 -17.09 -26.79 24.06
CA GLU A 801 -17.58 -28.15 24.21
C GLU A 801 -18.80 -28.41 23.33
N ALA A 802 -18.84 -29.58 22.69
CA ALA A 802 -19.90 -30.01 21.80
C ALA A 802 -20.28 -31.47 22.09
N VAL A 803 -21.54 -31.80 21.85
CA VAL A 803 -22.10 -33.15 22.03
C VAL A 803 -22.48 -33.72 20.67
N VAL A 804 -22.08 -34.96 20.41
CA VAL A 804 -22.48 -35.69 19.19
C VAL A 804 -23.97 -36.01 19.25
N THR A 805 -24.74 -35.47 18.32
CA THR A 805 -26.20 -35.65 18.22
C THR A 805 -26.61 -36.64 17.14
N GLU A 806 -25.71 -37.00 16.22
CA GLU A 806 -26.00 -37.86 15.08
C GLU A 806 -24.72 -38.59 14.65
N VAL A 807 -24.84 -39.87 14.29
CA VAL A 807 -23.79 -40.69 13.65
C VAL A 807 -24.49 -41.61 12.65
N GLU A 808 -24.20 -41.47 11.36
CA GLU A 808 -24.84 -42.23 10.28
C GLU A 808 -23.82 -42.60 9.19
N GLU A 809 -23.76 -43.87 8.77
CA GLU A 809 -22.95 -44.27 7.62
C GLU A 809 -23.67 -43.91 6.31
N VAL A 810 -23.12 -42.99 5.53
CA VAL A 810 -23.75 -42.45 4.30
C VAL A 810 -23.21 -43.08 3.01
N ALA A 811 -22.08 -43.78 3.11
CA ALA A 811 -21.49 -44.64 2.09
C ALA A 811 -20.46 -45.55 2.78
N ARG A 812 -20.00 -46.60 2.11
CA ARG A 812 -19.09 -47.58 2.72
C ARG A 812 -17.83 -46.91 3.28
N GLY A 813 -17.69 -46.91 4.61
CA GLY A 813 -16.57 -46.28 5.31
C GLY A 813 -16.58 -44.75 5.29
N CYS A 814 -17.76 -44.12 5.13
CA CYS A 814 -17.98 -42.68 5.24
C CYS A 814 -19.09 -42.41 6.26
N THR A 815 -18.74 -41.80 7.39
CA THR A 815 -19.67 -41.52 8.48
C THR A 815 -20.00 -40.04 8.55
N ARG A 816 -21.29 -39.69 8.51
CA ARG A 816 -21.82 -38.35 8.83
C ARG A 816 -22.00 -38.22 10.34
N VAL A 817 -21.57 -37.10 10.89
CA VAL A 817 -21.68 -36.81 12.33
C VAL A 817 -22.28 -35.42 12.51
N GLY A 818 -23.24 -35.31 13.43
CA GLY A 818 -23.85 -34.05 13.86
C GLY A 818 -23.38 -33.63 15.25
N PHE A 819 -23.17 -32.33 15.46
CA PHE A 819 -22.72 -31.75 16.72
C PHE A 819 -23.62 -30.60 17.16
N ALA A 820 -24.13 -30.67 18.39
CA ALA A 820 -24.72 -29.53 19.09
C ALA A 820 -23.68 -28.91 20.04
N ILE A 821 -23.65 -27.58 20.14
CA ILE A 821 -22.70 -26.87 21.01
C ILE A 821 -23.34 -26.68 22.39
N VAL A 822 -22.61 -27.04 23.45
CA VAL A 822 -23.12 -26.89 24.83
C VAL A 822 -23.40 -25.42 25.12
N GLY A 823 -24.62 -25.12 25.57
CA GLY A 823 -25.06 -23.75 25.88
C GLY A 823 -25.58 -22.94 24.69
N MET A 824 -25.75 -23.55 23.51
CA MET A 824 -26.31 -22.87 22.33
C MET A 824 -27.51 -23.64 21.76
N ALA A 825 -28.71 -23.06 21.84
CA ALA A 825 -29.92 -23.65 21.26
C ALA A 825 -29.96 -23.53 19.73
N ARG A 826 -29.44 -22.42 19.20
CA ARG A 826 -29.26 -22.17 17.76
C ARG A 826 -27.79 -21.93 17.46
N LEU A 827 -27.31 -22.44 16.33
CA LEU A 827 -25.94 -22.27 15.87
C LEU A 827 -25.90 -21.26 14.72
N PRO A 828 -24.89 -20.39 14.67
CA PRO A 828 -24.77 -19.44 13.58
C PRO A 828 -24.59 -20.11 12.23
N ASP A 829 -24.96 -19.38 11.20
CA ASP A 829 -24.71 -19.74 9.81
C ASP A 829 -23.23 -19.85 9.48
N PHE A 830 -22.91 -20.21 8.25
CA PHE A 830 -21.54 -20.29 7.73
C PHE A 830 -21.52 -19.93 6.23
N LEU A 831 -20.35 -19.93 5.60
CA LEU A 831 -20.22 -19.83 4.15
C LEU A 831 -20.01 -21.22 3.54
N PRO A 832 -20.62 -21.53 2.38
CA PRO A 832 -20.40 -22.81 1.73
C PRO A 832 -18.91 -23.10 1.51
N GLY A 833 -18.47 -24.31 1.84
CA GLY A 833 -17.06 -24.71 1.78
C GLY A 833 -16.28 -24.60 3.10
N GLN A 834 -16.80 -23.83 4.07
CA GLN A 834 -16.18 -23.74 5.40
C GLN A 834 -16.15 -25.07 6.16
N HIS A 835 -15.25 -25.15 7.13
CA HIS A 835 -15.02 -26.31 7.97
C HIS A 835 -15.16 -25.96 9.45
N ILE A 836 -15.41 -26.96 10.28
CA ILE A 836 -15.20 -26.87 11.74
C ILE A 836 -13.88 -27.52 12.12
N THR A 837 -13.25 -27.03 13.19
CA THR A 837 -12.08 -27.68 13.79
C THR A 837 -12.51 -28.53 14.97
N LEU A 838 -12.37 -29.85 14.84
CA LEU A 838 -12.69 -30.84 15.87
C LEU A 838 -11.45 -31.22 16.67
N ARG A 839 -11.57 -31.20 18.00
CA ARG A 839 -10.60 -31.69 18.96
C ARG A 839 -11.24 -32.77 19.82
N ALA A 840 -10.61 -33.95 19.86
CA ALA A 840 -11.07 -35.08 20.67
C ALA A 840 -9.90 -35.76 21.39
N GLN A 841 -10.13 -36.22 22.61
CA GLN A 841 -9.22 -37.12 23.30
C GLN A 841 -9.49 -38.54 22.81
N ILE A 842 -8.48 -39.19 22.21
CA ILE A 842 -8.61 -40.52 21.61
C ILE A 842 -7.73 -41.49 22.40
N ALA A 843 -8.26 -42.68 22.73
CA ALA A 843 -7.53 -43.69 23.47
C ALA A 843 -6.25 -44.10 22.71
N GLY A 844 -5.12 -44.18 23.42
CA GLY A 844 -3.81 -44.47 22.83
C GLY A 844 -3.10 -43.26 22.18
N GLN A 845 -3.52 -42.03 22.48
CA GLN A 845 -2.82 -40.80 22.09
C GLN A 845 -2.49 -39.95 23.32
N ASP A 846 -1.24 -39.50 23.44
CA ASP A 846 -0.76 -38.72 24.59
C ASP A 846 -1.33 -37.30 24.66
N ALA A 847 -1.84 -36.78 23.54
CA ALA A 847 -2.43 -35.45 23.43
C ALA A 847 -3.75 -35.48 22.60
N PRO A 848 -4.66 -34.50 22.82
CA PRO A 848 -5.88 -34.38 22.03
C PRO A 848 -5.58 -34.24 20.53
N VAL A 849 -6.27 -35.04 19.70
CA VAL A 849 -6.11 -34.98 18.25
C VAL A 849 -7.01 -33.88 17.69
N VAL A 850 -6.46 -33.01 16.84
CA VAL A 850 -7.18 -31.89 16.21
C VAL A 850 -7.23 -32.07 14.70
N ARG A 851 -8.41 -31.96 14.09
CA ARG A 851 -8.62 -32.05 12.62
C ARG A 851 -9.71 -31.10 12.15
N CYS A 852 -9.64 -30.67 10.90
CA CYS A 852 -10.67 -29.86 10.26
C CYS A 852 -11.50 -30.72 9.30
N TYR A 853 -12.81 -30.47 9.25
CA TYR A 853 -13.73 -31.17 8.36
C TYR A 853 -14.76 -30.18 7.79
N SER A 854 -14.91 -30.17 6.45
CA SER A 854 -15.91 -29.34 5.78
C SER A 854 -17.32 -29.66 6.28
N LEU A 855 -18.10 -28.60 6.42
CA LEU A 855 -19.49 -28.68 6.81
C LEU A 855 -20.33 -29.25 5.67
N VAL A 856 -21.37 -29.99 6.06
CA VAL A 856 -22.45 -30.46 5.21
C VAL A 856 -23.75 -29.84 5.72
N GLY A 857 -24.65 -29.47 4.81
CA GLY A 857 -25.82 -28.65 5.15
C GLY A 857 -25.85 -27.35 4.36
N ALA A 858 -27.05 -26.79 4.17
CA ALA A 858 -27.22 -25.41 3.73
C ALA A 858 -26.51 -24.46 4.70
N ALA A 859 -25.78 -23.49 4.16
CA ALA A 859 -24.96 -22.56 4.93
C ALA A 859 -25.79 -21.44 5.57
N VAL A 860 -27.02 -21.23 5.08
CA VAL A 860 -28.03 -20.33 5.65
C VAL A 860 -29.21 -21.17 6.13
N ASP A 861 -29.43 -21.23 7.44
CA ASP A 861 -30.51 -21.95 8.10
C ASP A 861 -30.87 -21.27 9.43
N PRO A 862 -32.00 -20.53 9.50
CA PRO A 862 -32.40 -19.81 10.72
C PRO A 862 -32.74 -20.75 11.88
N GLU A 863 -33.04 -22.01 11.59
CA GLU A 863 -33.43 -23.01 12.59
C GLU A 863 -32.27 -23.97 12.92
N ARG A 864 -31.02 -23.63 12.57
CA ARG A 864 -29.87 -24.52 12.78
C ARG A 864 -29.62 -24.83 14.25
N GLU A 865 -29.72 -26.11 14.62
CA GLU A 865 -29.41 -26.60 15.98
C GLU A 865 -28.08 -27.38 16.04
N ARG A 866 -27.53 -27.76 14.88
CA ARG A 866 -26.33 -28.60 14.78
C ARG A 866 -25.46 -28.28 13.56
N TYR A 867 -24.16 -28.52 13.70
CA TYR A 867 -23.23 -28.60 12.58
C TYR A 867 -23.03 -30.06 12.17
N GLN A 868 -22.93 -30.34 10.87
CA GLN A 868 -22.72 -31.69 10.36
C GLN A 868 -21.43 -31.77 9.53
N ILE A 869 -20.70 -32.86 9.65
CA ILE A 869 -19.53 -33.19 8.83
C ILE A 869 -19.65 -34.62 8.32
N THR A 870 -18.85 -34.98 7.32
CA THR A 870 -18.76 -36.36 6.84
C THR A 870 -17.31 -36.76 6.65
N VAL A 871 -16.93 -37.89 7.26
CA VAL A 871 -15.53 -38.32 7.35
C VAL A 871 -15.38 -39.72 6.81
N ARG A 872 -14.50 -39.86 5.81
CA ARG A 872 -14.09 -41.16 5.29
C ARG A 872 -13.03 -41.81 6.18
N HIS A 873 -13.18 -43.09 6.45
CA HIS A 873 -12.17 -43.90 7.11
C HIS A 873 -10.90 -43.98 6.26
N VAL A 874 -9.76 -43.59 6.84
CA VAL A 874 -8.45 -43.70 6.20
C VAL A 874 -7.73 -44.93 6.76
N PRO A 875 -7.70 -46.05 6.03
CA PRO A 875 -6.94 -47.23 6.44
C PRO A 875 -5.44 -46.99 6.32
N ALA A 876 -4.63 -47.86 6.92
CA ALA A 876 -3.20 -47.93 6.64
C ALA A 876 -2.95 -48.18 5.14
N PRO A 877 -1.89 -47.63 4.53
CA PRO A 877 -1.56 -47.90 3.14
C PRO A 877 -1.37 -49.40 2.90
N ALA A 878 -1.92 -49.92 1.81
CA ALA A 878 -1.91 -51.36 1.51
C ALA A 878 -0.49 -51.93 1.30
N ASP A 879 0.46 -51.08 0.92
CA ASP A 879 1.87 -51.35 0.68
C ASP A 879 2.77 -51.03 1.89
N ARG A 880 2.23 -50.38 2.94
CA ARG A 880 2.94 -49.97 4.16
C ARG A 880 2.06 -50.17 5.39
N ALA A 881 1.80 -51.43 5.73
CA ALA A 881 1.04 -51.82 6.92
C ALA A 881 1.72 -51.41 8.24
N ASP A 882 2.99 -51.01 8.20
CA ASP A 882 3.76 -50.42 9.30
C ASP A 882 3.37 -48.97 9.60
N LEU A 883 2.66 -48.28 8.71
CA LEU A 883 2.15 -46.93 8.94
C LEU A 883 0.74 -46.97 9.57
N PRO A 884 0.45 -46.16 10.60
CA PRO A 884 -0.85 -46.15 11.25
C PRO A 884 -1.93 -45.60 10.31
N GLY A 885 -3.14 -46.16 10.39
CA GLY A 885 -4.33 -45.55 9.79
C GLY A 885 -4.65 -44.18 10.40
N GLY A 886 -5.56 -43.43 9.77
CA GLY A 886 -5.90 -42.09 10.25
C GLY A 886 -6.59 -42.12 11.62
N VAL A 887 -5.91 -41.63 12.65
CA VAL A 887 -6.35 -41.69 14.06
C VAL A 887 -7.76 -41.10 14.28
N MET A 888 -7.98 -39.84 13.87
CA MET A 888 -9.30 -39.19 14.02
C MET A 888 -10.37 -39.80 13.09
N SER A 889 -10.01 -40.17 11.85
CA SER A 889 -10.96 -40.83 10.93
C SER A 889 -11.36 -42.22 11.41
N GLY A 890 -10.44 -42.96 12.04
CA GLY A 890 -10.71 -44.23 12.72
C GLY A 890 -11.70 -44.01 13.86
N PHE A 891 -11.36 -43.12 14.80
CA PHE A 891 -12.23 -42.76 15.92
C PHE A 891 -13.66 -42.39 15.47
N ILE A 892 -13.80 -41.52 14.46
CA ILE A 892 -15.11 -41.11 13.95
C ILE A 892 -15.91 -42.27 13.34
N ASN A 893 -15.25 -43.17 12.60
CA ASN A 893 -15.94 -44.25 11.89
C ASN A 893 -16.19 -45.51 12.75
N THR A 894 -15.48 -45.69 13.87
CA THR A 894 -15.54 -46.96 14.64
C THR A 894 -15.89 -46.80 16.11
N ALA A 895 -15.66 -45.64 16.72
CA ALA A 895 -15.78 -45.46 18.18
C ALA A 895 -16.67 -44.29 18.60
N LEU A 896 -16.90 -43.31 17.72
CA LEU A 896 -17.71 -42.15 18.03
C LEU A 896 -19.21 -42.53 18.08
N THR A 897 -19.86 -42.24 19.20
CA THR A 897 -21.29 -42.55 19.42
C THR A 897 -22.06 -41.32 19.84
N ARG A 898 -23.39 -41.34 19.67
CA ARG A 898 -24.28 -40.27 20.15
C ARG A 898 -24.09 -40.06 21.66
N GLY A 899 -24.00 -38.80 22.07
CA GLY A 899 -23.72 -38.40 23.46
C GLY A 899 -22.23 -38.18 23.78
N THR A 900 -21.30 -38.55 22.88
CA THR A 900 -19.86 -38.29 23.09
C THR A 900 -19.58 -36.79 23.16
N ARG A 901 -18.77 -36.37 24.14
CA ARG A 901 -18.31 -34.99 24.31
C ARG A 901 -17.00 -34.77 23.56
N VAL A 902 -16.94 -33.71 22.75
CA VAL A 902 -15.77 -33.27 21.99
C VAL A 902 -15.65 -31.76 22.07
N ALA A 903 -14.60 -31.17 21.50
CA ALA A 903 -14.47 -29.72 21.43
C ALA A 903 -14.40 -29.22 19.98
N LEU A 904 -15.14 -28.15 19.67
CA LEU A 904 -15.22 -27.54 18.33
C LEU A 904 -14.79 -26.08 18.33
N LYS A 905 -14.08 -25.65 17.28
CA LYS A 905 -14.05 -24.23 16.87
C LYS A 905 -15.22 -23.93 15.94
N ALA A 906 -15.66 -22.67 15.92
CA ALA A 906 -16.70 -22.20 15.01
C ALA A 906 -16.35 -22.46 13.53
N PRO A 907 -17.36 -22.49 12.63
CA PRO A 907 -17.14 -22.54 11.20
C PRO A 907 -16.12 -21.47 10.75
N SER A 908 -15.10 -21.93 10.04
CA SER A 908 -14.00 -21.10 9.54
C SER A 908 -13.43 -21.73 8.27
N GLY A 909 -12.49 -21.06 7.62
CA GLY A 909 -11.86 -21.57 6.40
C GLY A 909 -11.93 -20.58 5.25
N ARG A 910 -10.93 -20.65 4.37
CA ARG A 910 -10.74 -19.71 3.25
C ARG A 910 -11.29 -20.23 1.93
N PHE A 911 -11.45 -21.54 1.77
CA PHE A 911 -12.12 -22.15 0.64
C PHE A 911 -13.63 -21.99 0.78
N THR A 912 -14.15 -20.91 0.21
CA THR A 912 -15.56 -20.58 0.25
C THR A 912 -16.09 -20.45 -1.17
N LEU A 913 -17.22 -21.08 -1.46
CA LEU A 913 -17.86 -20.96 -2.77
C LEU A 913 -18.78 -19.73 -2.81
N PRO A 914 -18.66 -18.84 -3.81
CA PRO A 914 -19.48 -17.62 -3.91
C PRO A 914 -20.96 -17.94 -4.10
N ILE A 915 -21.82 -17.40 -3.25
CA ILE A 915 -23.29 -17.48 -3.42
C ILE A 915 -23.85 -16.36 -4.32
N ALA A 916 -23.02 -15.38 -4.68
CA ALA A 916 -23.36 -14.30 -5.61
C ALA A 916 -22.35 -14.30 -6.76
N MET A 917 -22.71 -14.96 -7.86
CA MET A 917 -21.92 -15.00 -9.10
C MET A 917 -22.82 -15.13 -10.33
N GLU A 918 -22.34 -14.63 -11.47
CA GLU A 918 -23.03 -14.74 -12.77
C GLU A 918 -22.34 -15.73 -13.72
N ARG A 919 -21.08 -16.11 -13.43
CA ARG A 919 -20.29 -17.03 -14.25
C ARG A 919 -20.66 -18.50 -13.97
N PRO A 920 -20.37 -19.42 -14.91
CA PRO A 920 -20.50 -20.84 -14.66
C PRO A 920 -19.55 -21.31 -13.55
N LEU A 921 -20.05 -22.18 -12.67
CA LEU A 921 -19.28 -22.79 -11.59
C LEU A 921 -19.15 -24.30 -11.81
N VAL A 922 -17.91 -24.78 -11.86
CA VAL A 922 -17.58 -26.20 -11.97
C VAL A 922 -16.96 -26.69 -10.68
N MET A 923 -17.60 -27.68 -10.06
CA MET A 923 -17.15 -28.35 -8.84
C MET A 923 -16.59 -29.72 -9.22
N VAL A 924 -15.34 -30.01 -8.87
CA VAL A 924 -14.67 -31.29 -9.14
C VAL A 924 -14.41 -32.01 -7.82
N ALA A 925 -15.25 -32.99 -7.52
CA ALA A 925 -15.22 -33.76 -6.28
C ALA A 925 -14.52 -35.11 -6.48
N GLY A 926 -13.67 -35.50 -5.53
CA GLY A 926 -13.13 -36.85 -5.43
C GLY A 926 -13.51 -37.52 -4.10
N GLY A 927 -14.28 -38.61 -4.14
CA GLY A 927 -14.69 -39.34 -2.93
C GLY A 927 -15.40 -38.44 -1.91
N ILE A 928 -14.86 -38.29 -0.69
CA ILE A 928 -15.49 -37.45 0.35
C ILE A 928 -15.22 -35.94 0.16
N GLY A 929 -14.41 -35.54 -0.83
CA GLY A 929 -14.26 -34.15 -1.23
C GLY A 929 -15.55 -33.49 -1.76
N ILE A 930 -16.65 -34.26 -1.84
CA ILE A 930 -17.98 -33.75 -2.16
C ILE A 930 -18.56 -32.83 -1.08
N THR A 931 -18.13 -32.94 0.17
CA THR A 931 -18.76 -32.25 1.31
C THR A 931 -18.86 -30.72 1.16
N PRO A 932 -17.80 -29.97 0.78
CA PRO A 932 -17.93 -28.53 0.55
C PRO A 932 -18.91 -28.17 -0.57
N PHE A 933 -18.98 -28.99 -1.62
CA PHE A 933 -19.85 -28.75 -2.77
C PHE A 933 -21.29 -29.15 -2.49
N LEU A 934 -21.52 -30.19 -1.69
CA LEU A 934 -22.84 -30.54 -1.21
C LEU A 934 -23.44 -29.41 -0.36
N SER A 935 -22.63 -28.82 0.53
CA SER A 935 -23.04 -27.62 1.28
C SER A 935 -23.40 -26.46 0.35
N TYR A 936 -22.62 -26.24 -0.71
CA TYR A 936 -22.92 -25.22 -1.71
C TYR A 936 -24.23 -25.48 -2.45
N LEU A 937 -24.43 -26.69 -2.98
CA LEU A 937 -25.65 -27.04 -3.71
C LEU A 937 -26.90 -26.92 -2.83
N GLU A 938 -26.83 -27.32 -1.57
CA GLU A 938 -27.93 -27.15 -0.61
C GLU A 938 -28.21 -25.67 -0.31
N THR A 939 -27.15 -24.86 -0.20
CA THR A 939 -27.28 -23.40 -0.05
C THR A 939 -27.87 -22.77 -1.31
N ALA A 940 -27.45 -23.22 -2.49
CA ALA A 940 -27.95 -22.76 -3.77
C ALA A 940 -29.44 -23.06 -3.93
N ALA A 941 -29.88 -24.25 -3.53
CA ALA A 941 -31.28 -24.63 -3.51
C ALA A 941 -32.09 -23.78 -2.50
N ALA A 942 -31.55 -23.56 -1.30
CA ALA A 942 -32.21 -22.75 -0.26
C ALA A 942 -32.38 -21.27 -0.65
N LEU A 943 -31.40 -20.70 -1.39
CA LEU A 943 -31.40 -19.31 -1.82
C LEU A 943 -31.98 -19.10 -3.24
N GLY A 944 -32.28 -20.17 -3.98
CA GLY A 944 -32.80 -20.08 -5.35
C GLY A 944 -31.78 -19.55 -6.37
N LEU A 945 -30.51 -19.94 -6.28
CA LEU A 945 -29.45 -19.46 -7.17
C LEU A 945 -29.60 -20.02 -8.60
N SER A 946 -29.44 -19.17 -9.61
CA SER A 946 -29.77 -19.48 -11.03
C SER A 946 -28.58 -19.54 -12.00
N HIS A 947 -27.35 -19.22 -11.56
CA HIS A 947 -26.17 -19.27 -12.44
C HIS A 947 -25.82 -20.72 -12.85
N PRO A 948 -25.13 -20.97 -13.98
CA PRO A 948 -24.87 -22.33 -14.45
C PRO A 948 -23.96 -23.12 -13.49
N LEU A 949 -24.37 -24.35 -13.15
CA LEU A 949 -23.63 -25.22 -12.22
C LEU A 949 -23.27 -26.54 -12.89
N ARG A 950 -22.03 -27.02 -12.69
CA ARG A 950 -21.63 -28.39 -13.01
C ARG A 950 -20.91 -29.03 -11.84
N LEU A 951 -21.34 -30.20 -11.42
CA LEU A 951 -20.61 -31.04 -10.47
C LEU A 951 -20.08 -32.26 -11.21
N ILE A 952 -18.76 -32.40 -11.25
CA ILE A 952 -18.07 -33.60 -11.71
C ILE A 952 -17.67 -34.40 -10.48
N TYR A 953 -18.30 -35.55 -10.28
CA TYR A 953 -18.09 -36.37 -9.09
C TYR A 953 -17.36 -37.67 -9.42
N ALA A 954 -16.06 -37.69 -9.15
CA ALA A 954 -15.19 -38.82 -9.38
C ALA A 954 -15.14 -39.76 -8.16
N ASN A 955 -15.45 -41.04 -8.41
CA ASN A 955 -15.39 -42.11 -7.42
C ASN A 955 -14.70 -43.35 -8.01
N ARG A 956 -14.31 -44.31 -7.17
CA ARG A 956 -13.84 -45.61 -7.70
C ARG A 956 -15.01 -46.40 -8.29
N ASN A 957 -16.11 -46.49 -7.56
CA ASN A 957 -17.34 -47.20 -7.93
C ASN A 957 -18.52 -46.76 -7.06
N SER A 958 -19.69 -47.36 -7.27
CA SER A 958 -20.91 -47.08 -6.53
C SER A 958 -20.81 -47.25 -5.01
N ALA A 959 -19.99 -48.18 -4.50
CA ALA A 959 -19.89 -48.41 -3.05
C ALA A 959 -19.32 -47.21 -2.28
N GLY A 960 -18.50 -46.38 -2.93
CA GLY A 960 -17.90 -45.17 -2.34
C GLY A 960 -18.60 -43.87 -2.73
N HIS A 961 -19.66 -43.91 -3.55
CA HIS A 961 -20.38 -42.73 -4.02
C HIS A 961 -21.34 -42.25 -2.91
N ALA A 962 -20.89 -41.29 -2.09
CA ALA A 962 -21.70 -40.70 -1.02
C ALA A 962 -22.76 -39.72 -1.55
N TYR A 963 -23.92 -39.67 -0.90
CA TYR A 963 -24.99 -38.69 -1.15
C TYR A 963 -25.68 -38.72 -2.53
N ARG A 964 -25.56 -39.81 -3.31
CA ARG A 964 -26.20 -39.93 -4.64
C ARG A 964 -27.67 -39.45 -4.65
N HIS A 965 -28.52 -40.03 -3.81
CA HIS A 965 -29.95 -39.67 -3.79
C HIS A 965 -30.21 -38.21 -3.39
N ARG A 966 -29.32 -37.63 -2.57
CA ARG A 966 -29.40 -36.22 -2.17
C ARG A 966 -29.02 -35.31 -3.34
N LEU A 967 -28.01 -35.69 -4.12
CA LEU A 967 -27.61 -34.99 -5.34
C LEU A 967 -28.70 -35.08 -6.42
N GLU A 968 -29.31 -36.25 -6.62
CA GLU A 968 -30.46 -36.43 -7.52
C GLU A 968 -31.65 -35.54 -7.12
N HIS A 969 -31.90 -35.37 -5.81
CA HIS A 969 -32.92 -34.46 -5.32
C HIS A 969 -32.58 -32.98 -5.57
N LEU A 970 -31.32 -32.59 -5.31
CA LEU A 970 -30.85 -31.23 -5.56
C LEU A 970 -30.89 -30.87 -7.05
N GLN A 971 -30.58 -31.80 -7.95
CA GLN A 971 -30.71 -31.58 -9.39
C GLN A 971 -32.15 -31.30 -9.82
N LYS A 972 -33.15 -31.86 -9.14
CA LYS A 972 -34.57 -31.53 -9.38
C LYS A 972 -34.95 -30.13 -8.88
N GLN A 973 -34.29 -29.64 -7.84
CA GLN A 973 -34.51 -28.29 -7.28
C GLN A 973 -33.72 -27.20 -8.03
N LEU A 974 -32.58 -27.57 -8.61
CA LEU A 974 -31.67 -26.69 -9.34
C LEU A 974 -31.63 -27.11 -10.82
N PRO A 975 -32.56 -26.62 -11.68
CA PRO A 975 -32.60 -27.00 -13.10
C PRO A 975 -31.35 -26.56 -13.88
N ASN A 976 -30.57 -25.64 -13.31
CA ASN A 976 -29.27 -25.14 -13.76
C ASN A 976 -28.07 -26.05 -13.38
N LEU A 977 -28.30 -27.17 -12.66
CA LEU A 977 -27.25 -28.11 -12.22
C LEU A 977 -27.07 -29.29 -13.17
N GLN A 978 -25.88 -29.42 -13.72
CA GLN A 978 -25.41 -30.61 -14.42
C GLN A 978 -24.58 -31.50 -13.50
N LEU A 979 -25.03 -32.74 -13.30
CA LEU A 979 -24.27 -33.78 -12.61
C LEU A 979 -23.51 -34.64 -13.64
N VAL A 980 -22.24 -34.93 -13.37
CA VAL A 980 -21.39 -35.82 -14.17
C VAL A 980 -20.64 -36.77 -13.24
N ASP A 981 -21.09 -38.02 -13.17
CA ASP A 981 -20.50 -39.06 -12.34
C ASP A 981 -19.43 -39.86 -13.11
N ILE A 982 -18.23 -39.97 -12.54
CA ILE A 982 -17.10 -40.67 -13.18
C ILE A 982 -16.57 -41.77 -12.28
N TYR A 983 -16.56 -43.02 -12.76
CA TYR A 983 -16.05 -44.18 -12.03
C TYR A 983 -14.76 -44.74 -12.62
N SER A 984 -13.69 -44.77 -11.82
CA SER A 984 -12.38 -45.26 -12.27
C SER A 984 -12.25 -46.79 -12.26
N GLU A 985 -13.00 -47.47 -11.38
CA GLU A 985 -13.00 -48.93 -11.21
C GLU A 985 -14.43 -49.45 -10.89
N PRO A 986 -15.37 -49.35 -11.86
CA PRO A 986 -16.77 -49.73 -11.64
C PRO A 986 -16.93 -51.19 -11.19
N LEU A 987 -17.86 -51.45 -10.28
CA LEU A 987 -18.22 -52.82 -9.88
C LEU A 987 -19.00 -53.55 -11.00
N PRO A 988 -19.08 -54.88 -10.98
CA PRO A 988 -19.89 -55.63 -11.96
C PRO A 988 -21.37 -55.20 -12.04
N VAL A 989 -21.90 -54.61 -10.96
CA VAL A 989 -23.26 -54.06 -10.88
C VAL A 989 -23.38 -52.66 -11.47
N ASP A 990 -22.26 -51.96 -11.67
CA ASP A 990 -22.23 -50.60 -12.21
C ASP A 990 -22.42 -50.61 -13.72
N ARG A 991 -23.23 -49.67 -14.22
CA ARG A 991 -23.56 -49.47 -15.63
C ARG A 991 -23.45 -47.99 -16.00
N ILE A 992 -22.82 -47.70 -17.14
CA ILE A 992 -22.77 -46.36 -17.73
C ILE A 992 -24.21 -45.94 -18.12
N GLY A 993 -24.59 -44.70 -17.83
CA GLY A 993 -25.92 -44.15 -18.06
C GLY A 993 -26.96 -44.48 -16.97
N ALA A 994 -26.57 -45.24 -15.94
CA ALA A 994 -27.44 -45.53 -14.79
C ALA A 994 -26.72 -45.28 -13.45
N THR A 995 -25.52 -45.84 -13.28
CA THR A 995 -24.70 -45.62 -12.07
C THR A 995 -23.64 -44.55 -12.25
N HIS A 996 -23.20 -44.26 -13.46
CA HIS A 996 -22.22 -43.21 -13.72
C HIS A 996 -22.32 -42.83 -15.20
N ASP A 997 -21.79 -41.67 -15.56
CA ASP A 997 -21.84 -41.17 -16.93
C ASP A 997 -20.61 -41.59 -17.74
N LYS A 998 -19.47 -41.79 -17.07
CA LYS A 998 -18.21 -42.06 -17.73
C LYS A 998 -17.26 -42.94 -16.91
N GLY A 999 -16.62 -43.90 -17.56
CA GLY A 999 -15.53 -44.68 -16.97
C GLY A 999 -14.18 -43.95 -17.05
N GLY A 1000 -13.30 -44.17 -16.08
CA GLY A 1000 -11.93 -43.65 -16.08
C GLY A 1000 -11.71 -42.45 -15.16
N PHE A 1001 -10.97 -41.44 -15.64
CA PHE A 1001 -10.58 -40.26 -14.87
C PHE A 1001 -11.14 -38.96 -15.47
N VAL A 1002 -11.25 -37.93 -14.61
CA VAL A 1002 -11.63 -36.57 -15.02
C VAL A 1002 -10.63 -36.02 -16.04
N THR A 1003 -11.12 -35.39 -17.10
CA THR A 1003 -10.30 -34.70 -18.11
C THR A 1003 -10.64 -33.20 -18.18
N ALA A 1004 -9.74 -32.39 -18.75
CA ALA A 1004 -10.03 -30.97 -18.99
C ALA A 1004 -11.27 -30.76 -19.88
N GLY A 1005 -11.55 -31.69 -20.81
CA GLY A 1005 -12.74 -31.65 -21.64
C GLY A 1005 -14.04 -31.85 -20.87
N ASP A 1006 -14.04 -32.60 -19.76
CA ASP A 1006 -15.23 -32.74 -18.90
C ASP A 1006 -15.55 -31.41 -18.19
N ILE A 1007 -14.50 -30.65 -17.85
CA ILE A 1007 -14.58 -29.39 -17.09
C ILE A 1007 -14.95 -28.21 -18.01
N LEU A 1008 -14.28 -28.08 -19.16
CA LEU A 1008 -14.28 -26.84 -19.96
C LEU A 1008 -15.27 -26.82 -21.13
N ARG A 1009 -15.95 -27.94 -21.44
CA ARG A 1009 -16.87 -28.01 -22.57
C ARG A 1009 -18.21 -27.33 -22.27
N ASP A 1010 -18.82 -26.75 -23.31
CA ASP A 1010 -20.20 -26.25 -23.33
C ASP A 1010 -20.49 -24.99 -22.49
N TRP A 1011 -19.53 -24.05 -22.42
CA TRP A 1011 -19.70 -22.76 -21.70
C TRP A 1011 -19.90 -21.54 -22.60
N ALA A 1012 -20.21 -21.72 -23.89
CA ALA A 1012 -20.49 -20.63 -24.84
C ALA A 1012 -19.45 -19.49 -24.87
N GLY A 1013 -18.17 -19.82 -24.72
CA GLY A 1013 -17.06 -18.85 -24.70
C GLY A 1013 -16.77 -18.23 -23.33
N GLN A 1014 -17.55 -18.55 -22.29
CA GLN A 1014 -17.27 -18.12 -20.92
C GLN A 1014 -16.20 -19.00 -20.27
N VAL A 1015 -15.34 -18.38 -19.45
CA VAL A 1015 -14.36 -19.08 -18.62
C VAL A 1015 -15.03 -19.45 -17.28
N PRO A 1016 -15.23 -20.73 -16.96
CA PRO A 1016 -15.87 -21.14 -15.70
C PRO A 1016 -14.96 -20.92 -14.49
N GLU A 1017 -15.54 -20.71 -13.31
CA GLU A 1017 -14.84 -20.85 -12.03
C GLU A 1017 -14.74 -22.34 -11.68
N VAL A 1018 -13.54 -22.87 -11.48
CA VAL A 1018 -13.30 -24.29 -11.19
C VAL A 1018 -12.87 -24.46 -9.74
N TYR A 1019 -13.67 -25.16 -8.95
CA TYR A 1019 -13.36 -25.53 -7.58
C TYR A 1019 -13.11 -27.03 -7.50
N GLN A 1020 -12.00 -27.45 -6.90
CA GLN A 1020 -11.68 -28.87 -6.73
C GLN A 1020 -11.40 -29.25 -5.27
N CYS A 1021 -11.88 -30.43 -4.89
CA CYS A 1021 -11.64 -31.02 -3.58
C CYS A 1021 -11.65 -32.55 -3.69
N GLY A 1022 -10.59 -33.21 -3.21
CA GLY A 1022 -10.49 -34.67 -3.29
C GLY A 1022 -9.08 -35.18 -3.01
N PRO A 1023 -8.75 -36.41 -3.45
CA PRO A 1023 -7.42 -36.98 -3.26
C PRO A 1023 -6.33 -36.12 -3.94
N PRO A 1024 -5.16 -35.92 -3.29
CA PRO A 1024 -4.09 -35.07 -3.84
C PRO A 1024 -3.66 -35.43 -5.26
N ALA A 1025 -3.58 -36.73 -5.58
CA ALA A 1025 -3.22 -37.20 -6.92
C ALA A 1025 -4.23 -36.78 -7.99
N MET A 1026 -5.54 -36.81 -7.67
CA MET A 1026 -6.59 -36.35 -8.58
C MET A 1026 -6.49 -34.84 -8.80
N MET A 1027 -6.38 -34.07 -7.72
CA MET A 1027 -6.33 -32.60 -7.82
C MET A 1027 -5.10 -32.12 -8.62
N ALA A 1028 -3.95 -32.75 -8.41
CA ALA A 1028 -2.74 -32.45 -9.17
C ALA A 1028 -2.87 -32.83 -10.66
N ALA A 1029 -3.60 -33.91 -10.98
CA ALA A 1029 -3.86 -34.28 -12.37
C ALA A 1029 -4.81 -33.28 -13.06
N VAL A 1030 -5.87 -32.84 -12.38
CA VAL A 1030 -6.80 -31.82 -12.87
C VAL A 1030 -6.09 -30.49 -13.09
N GLU A 1031 -5.26 -30.04 -12.13
CA GLU A 1031 -4.47 -28.80 -12.26
C GLU A 1031 -3.55 -28.83 -13.48
N ARG A 1032 -2.82 -29.95 -13.70
CA ARG A 1032 -1.99 -30.12 -14.89
C ARG A 1032 -2.80 -30.12 -16.18
N ALA A 1033 -3.94 -30.81 -16.21
CA ALA A 1033 -4.79 -30.89 -17.39
C ALA A 1033 -5.40 -29.54 -17.77
N LEU A 1034 -5.85 -28.76 -16.78
CA LEU A 1034 -6.37 -27.40 -16.97
C LEU A 1034 -5.28 -26.42 -17.42
N ALA A 1035 -4.08 -26.48 -16.84
CA ALA A 1035 -2.96 -25.66 -17.25
C ALA A 1035 -2.53 -25.95 -18.70
N GLN A 1036 -2.51 -27.22 -19.12
CA GLN A 1036 -2.24 -27.62 -20.51
C GLN A 1036 -3.33 -27.16 -21.48
N ALA A 1037 -4.57 -27.02 -21.00
CA ALA A 1037 -5.70 -26.51 -21.78
C ALA A 1037 -5.79 -24.97 -21.79
N GLY A 1038 -4.82 -24.26 -21.19
CA GLY A 1038 -4.81 -22.79 -21.15
C GLY A 1038 -5.84 -22.18 -20.18
N HIS A 1039 -6.40 -22.97 -19.25
CA HIS A 1039 -7.32 -22.43 -18.25
C HIS A 1039 -6.58 -21.51 -17.27
N PRO A 1040 -7.06 -20.27 -17.01
CA PRO A 1040 -6.38 -19.33 -16.12
C PRO A 1040 -6.31 -19.86 -14.68
N LYS A 1041 -5.13 -19.76 -14.06
CA LYS A 1041 -4.87 -20.33 -12.72
C LYS A 1041 -5.69 -19.63 -11.63
N GLU A 1042 -6.03 -18.36 -11.83
CA GLU A 1042 -6.83 -17.53 -10.95
C GLU A 1042 -8.29 -17.98 -10.81
N HIS A 1043 -8.81 -18.72 -11.81
CA HIS A 1043 -10.14 -19.32 -11.81
C HIS A 1043 -10.12 -20.77 -11.30
N LEU A 1044 -8.96 -21.28 -10.88
CA LEU A 1044 -8.82 -22.60 -10.27
C LEU A 1044 -8.59 -22.49 -8.76
N HIS A 1045 -9.57 -22.96 -7.99
CA HIS A 1045 -9.56 -22.96 -6.53
C HIS A 1045 -9.44 -24.39 -6.02
N LYS A 1046 -8.60 -24.63 -5.00
CA LYS A 1046 -8.43 -25.95 -4.38
C LYS A 1046 -8.45 -25.87 -2.87
N GLU A 1047 -8.97 -26.91 -2.24
CA GLU A 1047 -8.86 -27.15 -0.79
C GLU A 1047 -7.99 -28.37 -0.52
N ALA A 1048 -7.07 -28.22 0.42
CA ALA A 1048 -6.23 -29.30 0.92
C ALA A 1048 -6.29 -29.24 2.45
N PHE A 1049 -6.98 -30.20 3.08
CA PHE A 1049 -7.17 -30.21 4.53
C PHE A 1049 -5.84 -30.41 5.27
N VAL A 1050 -5.21 -29.30 5.66
CA VAL A 1050 -4.05 -29.28 6.57
C VAL A 1050 -4.54 -28.93 7.97
N SER A 1051 -4.05 -29.63 8.99
CA SER A 1051 -4.44 -29.35 10.37
C SER A 1051 -3.78 -28.06 10.87
N PRO A 1052 -4.55 -27.11 11.44
CA PRO A 1052 -3.96 -25.90 12.02
C PRO A 1052 -3.15 -26.25 13.28
N VAL A 1053 -2.00 -25.60 13.39
CA VAL A 1053 -1.10 -25.68 14.55
C VAL A 1053 -1.34 -24.43 15.40
N ALA A 1054 -1.50 -24.59 16.72
CA ALA A 1054 -1.64 -23.49 17.68
C ALA A 1054 -0.39 -22.59 17.73
N ASP A 1055 -0.55 -21.36 18.22
CA ASP A 1055 0.56 -20.41 18.44
C ASP A 1055 1.70 -21.04 19.23
N ARG A 1056 2.91 -20.96 18.68
CA ARG A 1056 4.10 -21.59 19.24
C ARG A 1056 5.06 -20.54 19.80
N PRO A 1057 5.57 -20.71 21.03
CA PRO A 1057 6.74 -19.99 21.48
C PRO A 1057 7.96 -20.35 20.61
N LEU A 1058 8.90 -19.42 20.45
CA LEU A 1058 10.13 -19.65 19.69
C LEU A 1058 10.91 -20.83 20.30
N PRO A 1059 11.37 -21.78 19.48
CA PRO A 1059 12.07 -22.96 19.99
C PRO A 1059 13.41 -22.57 20.62
N GLU A 1060 13.87 -23.37 21.58
CA GLU A 1060 15.13 -23.10 22.29
C GLU A 1060 16.36 -23.41 21.41
N GLY A 1061 16.24 -24.35 20.46
CA GLY A 1061 17.35 -24.82 19.65
C GLY A 1061 18.42 -25.53 20.48
N PRO A 1062 19.62 -25.79 19.92
CA PRO A 1062 20.03 -25.52 18.55
C PRO A 1062 19.50 -26.56 17.54
N PHE A 1063 19.44 -26.17 16.27
CA PHE A 1063 19.04 -27.06 15.16
C PHE A 1063 20.03 -26.96 13.99
N GLU A 1064 20.21 -28.04 13.24
CA GLU A 1064 20.94 -28.03 11.98
C GLU A 1064 20.06 -27.55 10.82
N VAL A 1065 20.61 -26.66 9.99
CA VAL A 1065 19.95 -26.08 8.82
C VAL A 1065 20.80 -26.38 7.59
N GLN A 1066 20.33 -27.28 6.74
CA GLN A 1066 20.97 -27.60 5.47
C GLN A 1066 20.35 -26.80 4.31
N PHE A 1067 21.18 -26.03 3.62
CA PHE A 1067 20.81 -25.29 2.40
C PHE A 1067 21.19 -26.14 1.18
N ALA A 1068 20.23 -26.90 0.65
CA ALA A 1068 20.45 -28.03 -0.24
C ALA A 1068 21.13 -27.68 -1.58
N LYS A 1069 20.86 -26.51 -2.17
CA LYS A 1069 21.51 -26.12 -3.45
C LYS A 1069 22.92 -25.62 -3.22
N SER A 1070 23.16 -24.94 -2.10
CA SER A 1070 24.50 -24.50 -1.74
C SER A 1070 25.39 -25.61 -1.17
N GLY A 1071 24.77 -26.70 -0.68
CA GLY A 1071 25.45 -27.79 0.02
C GLY A 1071 25.95 -27.43 1.43
N LYS A 1072 25.63 -26.25 1.97
CA LYS A 1072 26.06 -25.82 3.31
C LYS A 1072 25.12 -26.34 4.41
N THR A 1073 25.69 -26.81 5.52
CA THR A 1073 24.96 -27.12 6.76
C THR A 1073 25.41 -26.17 7.86
N LEU A 1074 24.47 -25.44 8.44
CA LEU A 1074 24.70 -24.37 9.42
C LEU A 1074 23.95 -24.66 10.72
N ARG A 1075 24.51 -24.26 11.87
CA ARG A 1075 23.86 -24.45 13.17
C ARG A 1075 23.06 -23.21 13.57
N TRP A 1076 21.74 -23.36 13.67
CA TRP A 1076 20.86 -22.31 14.14
C TRP A 1076 20.78 -22.26 15.67
N THR A 1077 20.81 -21.05 16.22
CA THR A 1077 20.49 -20.75 17.63
C THR A 1077 19.49 -19.60 17.67
N ARG A 1078 18.82 -19.36 18.81
CA ARG A 1078 17.90 -18.23 18.96
C ARG A 1078 18.53 -16.87 18.61
N ALA A 1079 19.84 -16.69 18.86
CA ALA A 1079 20.59 -15.48 18.52
C ALA A 1079 20.89 -15.32 17.01
N ALA A 1080 20.74 -16.40 16.22
CA ALA A 1080 20.89 -16.37 14.77
C ALA A 1080 19.73 -15.62 14.08
N GLY A 1081 18.57 -15.49 14.72
CA GLY A 1081 17.41 -14.81 14.13
C GLY A 1081 16.64 -15.72 13.18
N SER A 1082 16.23 -15.21 12.02
CA SER A 1082 15.53 -15.99 11.00
C SER A 1082 16.50 -16.88 10.19
N LEU A 1083 15.96 -17.81 9.40
CA LEU A 1083 16.74 -18.64 8.47
C LEU A 1083 17.46 -17.80 7.42
N LEU A 1084 16.90 -16.65 7.02
CA LEU A 1084 17.57 -15.68 6.17
C LEU A 1084 18.78 -15.04 6.88
N ASP A 1085 18.60 -14.62 8.14
CA ASP A 1085 19.69 -14.00 8.91
C ASP A 1085 20.85 -14.98 9.11
N LEU A 1086 20.56 -16.26 9.35
CA LEU A 1086 21.57 -17.33 9.42
C LEU A 1086 22.30 -17.49 8.07
N ALA A 1087 21.58 -17.55 6.97
CA ALA A 1087 22.15 -17.72 5.64
C ALA A 1087 23.10 -16.57 5.27
N GLU A 1088 22.67 -15.32 5.49
CA GLU A 1088 23.43 -14.13 5.11
C GLU A 1088 24.69 -13.94 5.95
N ARG A 1089 24.64 -14.24 7.26
CA ARG A 1089 25.84 -14.21 8.12
C ARG A 1089 26.94 -15.15 7.62
N GLU A 1090 26.56 -16.25 6.98
CA GLU A 1090 27.45 -17.27 6.44
C GLU A 1090 27.70 -17.11 4.92
N GLY A 1091 27.36 -15.94 4.38
CA GLY A 1091 27.63 -15.56 2.99
C GLY A 1091 26.76 -16.25 1.94
N LEU A 1092 25.60 -16.80 2.32
CA LEU A 1092 24.61 -17.31 1.36
C LEU A 1092 23.64 -16.20 0.96
N ALA A 1093 23.57 -15.91 -0.34
CA ALA A 1093 22.65 -14.93 -0.88
C ALA A 1093 21.29 -15.59 -1.18
N LEU A 1094 20.27 -15.22 -0.41
CA LEU A 1094 18.88 -15.63 -0.65
C LEU A 1094 18.06 -14.46 -1.18
N ALA A 1095 17.13 -14.74 -2.10
CA ALA A 1095 16.17 -13.72 -2.52
C ALA A 1095 15.38 -13.23 -1.30
N SER A 1096 15.43 -11.93 -1.02
CA SER A 1096 14.70 -11.34 0.09
C SER A 1096 14.37 -9.89 -0.22
N GLY A 1097 13.27 -9.38 0.35
CA GLY A 1097 12.81 -8.01 0.10
C GLY A 1097 12.37 -7.34 1.40
N CYS A 1098 11.10 -7.49 1.77
CA CYS A 1098 10.51 -6.71 2.87
C CYS A 1098 11.00 -7.14 4.26
N ARG A 1099 11.58 -8.34 4.33
CA ARG A 1099 11.96 -9.11 5.52
C ARG A 1099 10.87 -9.35 6.57
N ALA A 1100 9.68 -8.78 6.40
CA ALA A 1100 8.48 -9.03 7.20
C ALA A 1100 7.58 -10.14 6.61
N GLY A 1101 8.07 -10.94 5.65
CA GLY A 1101 7.30 -12.00 4.98
C GLY A 1101 6.26 -11.52 3.95
N GLN A 1102 5.82 -10.26 3.98
CA GLN A 1102 4.75 -9.71 3.15
C GLN A 1102 4.99 -9.76 1.63
N CYS A 1103 6.23 -9.67 1.16
CA CYS A 1103 6.55 -9.69 -0.28
C CYS A 1103 6.66 -11.12 -0.86
N GLU A 1104 6.84 -12.11 0.02
CA GLU A 1104 7.10 -13.51 -0.34
C GLU A 1104 8.30 -13.71 -1.28
N SER A 1105 9.24 -12.77 -1.35
CA SER A 1105 10.49 -12.96 -2.11
C SER A 1105 11.43 -13.97 -1.43
N CYS A 1106 11.36 -14.05 -0.09
CA CYS A 1106 12.11 -15.00 0.74
C CYS A 1106 11.46 -16.39 0.82
N ARG A 1107 10.52 -16.69 -0.08
CA ARG A 1107 9.80 -17.96 -0.10
C ARG A 1107 10.74 -19.06 -0.58
N LEU A 1108 10.98 -20.03 0.30
CA LEU A 1108 11.78 -21.22 0.01
C LEU A 1108 10.98 -22.46 0.30
N ARG A 1109 11.22 -23.54 -0.44
CA ARG A 1109 10.64 -24.84 -0.14
C ARG A 1109 11.40 -25.50 1.01
N VAL A 1110 10.68 -26.05 1.97
CA VAL A 1110 11.22 -26.89 3.03
C VAL A 1110 11.22 -28.32 2.50
N ILE A 1111 12.41 -28.90 2.31
CA ILE A 1111 12.60 -30.25 1.78
C ILE A 1111 12.36 -31.28 2.87
N ASP A 1112 12.91 -31.03 4.07
CA ASP A 1112 12.76 -31.88 5.24
C ASP A 1112 12.82 -31.04 6.51
N GLY A 1113 12.24 -31.54 7.60
CA GLY A 1113 12.13 -30.82 8.88
C GLY A 1113 10.96 -29.84 8.95
N ARG A 1114 10.95 -29.01 10.00
CA ARG A 1114 9.85 -28.08 10.28
C ARG A 1114 10.37 -26.68 10.58
N THR A 1115 9.61 -25.69 10.14
CA THR A 1115 9.84 -24.28 10.46
C THR A 1115 8.57 -23.67 11.05
N MET A 1116 8.70 -22.56 11.75
CA MET A 1116 7.60 -21.66 12.08
C MET A 1116 7.98 -20.23 11.72
N HIS A 1117 7.00 -19.37 11.49
CA HIS A 1117 7.25 -17.95 11.32
C HIS A 1117 7.19 -17.23 12.67
N ARG A 1118 8.09 -16.26 12.87
CA ARG A 1118 8.20 -15.45 14.09
C ARG A 1118 7.02 -14.50 14.30
N THR A 1119 6.29 -14.22 13.23
CA THR A 1119 5.11 -13.36 13.19
C THR A 1119 3.98 -14.13 12.54
N GLU A 1120 2.74 -13.80 12.90
CA GLU A 1120 1.58 -14.33 12.19
C GLU A 1120 1.56 -13.71 10.79
N LEU A 1121 1.68 -14.57 9.77
CA LEU A 1121 1.71 -14.15 8.38
C LEU A 1121 0.48 -14.73 7.69
N ALA A 1122 -0.09 -13.97 6.75
CA ALA A 1122 -1.09 -14.47 5.83
C ALA A 1122 -0.46 -15.42 4.79
N PHE A 1123 0.37 -16.37 5.23
CA PHE A 1123 1.13 -17.34 4.45
C PHE A 1123 0.87 -18.73 5.02
N GLU A 1124 0.15 -19.59 4.28
CA GLU A 1124 -0.37 -20.88 4.76
C GLU A 1124 0.13 -22.05 3.90
N GLU A 1125 1.42 -22.07 3.55
CA GLU A 1125 1.99 -23.17 2.76
C GLU A 1125 2.95 -24.00 3.60
N ALA A 1126 2.50 -25.18 4.05
CA ALA A 1126 3.27 -26.05 4.95
C ALA A 1126 4.60 -26.55 4.35
N GLU A 1127 4.69 -26.68 3.02
CA GLU A 1127 5.91 -27.11 2.30
C GLU A 1127 6.86 -25.95 2.00
N HIS A 1128 6.50 -24.73 2.38
CA HIS A 1128 7.32 -23.55 2.14
C HIS A 1128 7.52 -22.78 3.43
N CYS A 1129 8.64 -22.08 3.52
CA CYS A 1129 8.88 -21.12 4.56
C CYS A 1129 9.17 -19.76 3.92
N LEU A 1130 8.92 -18.70 4.68
CA LEU A 1130 9.36 -17.36 4.33
C LEU A 1130 10.63 -17.17 5.13
N ALA A 1131 11.79 -17.48 4.54
CA ALA A 1131 13.09 -17.57 5.21
C ALA A 1131 13.39 -16.35 6.10
N CYS A 1132 12.91 -15.17 5.70
CA CYS A 1132 13.05 -13.91 6.42
C CYS A 1132 12.26 -13.79 7.73
N GLN A 1133 11.26 -14.64 7.93
CA GLN A 1133 10.48 -14.74 9.16
C GLN A 1133 10.51 -16.14 9.76
N ALA A 1134 10.99 -17.13 9.00
CA ALA A 1134 11.01 -18.51 9.42
C ALA A 1134 12.18 -18.81 10.36
N VAL A 1135 11.91 -19.58 11.40
CA VAL A 1135 12.89 -20.19 12.30
C VAL A 1135 12.68 -21.71 12.30
N PRO A 1136 13.75 -22.51 12.42
CA PRO A 1136 13.64 -23.96 12.50
C PRO A 1136 12.98 -24.39 13.81
N LEU A 1137 12.04 -25.33 13.74
CA LEU A 1137 11.45 -26.04 14.88
C LEU A 1137 12.10 -27.41 15.13
N SER A 1138 12.91 -27.86 14.17
CA SER A 1138 13.72 -29.08 14.18
C SER A 1138 14.92 -28.83 13.26
N ASP A 1139 15.81 -29.82 13.15
CA ASP A 1139 16.74 -29.85 12.02
C ASP A 1139 15.94 -29.78 10.72
N VAL A 1140 16.43 -29.00 9.76
CA VAL A 1140 15.67 -28.62 8.55
C VAL A 1140 16.57 -28.60 7.32
N VAL A 1141 16.02 -29.08 6.20
CA VAL A 1141 16.64 -29.00 4.87
C VAL A 1141 15.80 -28.05 4.02
N ILE A 1142 16.42 -27.03 3.44
CA ILE A 1142 15.76 -25.96 2.68
C ILE A 1142 16.30 -25.93 1.26
N ASP A 1143 15.40 -25.70 0.28
CA ASP A 1143 15.69 -25.64 -1.16
C ASP A 1143 16.37 -24.33 -1.58
N ALA A 1144 17.57 -24.09 -1.04
CA ALA A 1144 18.33 -22.85 -1.17
C ALA A 1144 19.83 -23.05 -1.34
#